data_AF-A0A6N4X883-F1
#
_entry.id   AF-A0A6N4X883-F1
#
_cell.length_a   1.000
_cell.length_b   1.000
_cell.length_c   1.000
_cell.angle_alpha   90.00
_cell.angle_beta   90.00
_cell.angle_gamma   90.00
#
_symmetry.space_group_name_H-M   'P 1'
#
loop_
_entity.id
_entity.type
_entity.pdbx_description
1 polymer ?
#
loop_
_entity_poly.entity_id
_entity_poly.type
_entity_poly.pdbx_seq_one_letter_code
_entity_poly.pdbx_strand_id
1 'polypeptide(L)'
;MRKSLFAIGLLAVVGSVQAQNVLVHVDDAATTFVSKGTLFFSGGGMQMKGTGTVENHGNVMVAGTSTDSFKTVDASNVDKTEANGGGNFVNKLNEPTAVASVNTNSSSATPVYTYGQLFISGIPQTNITGIVDEEFRAVNHGTYQQIGMPFYDKTASTLNTELGKTFSDVRRSKNEILTWGNPNVVSLNVSTTSKFGVDRPGTAYYMLGALGLDVTTVTRTLKGRPLTDIGTALTLQNAGSTVNFGTNGMGTNQYNEYYNSYVQDNFHIAAGGTPWQGTFGKNTYQFSNPFLTNLDLSNIAYNEPAANGDGVNLTTIQGARLEVSGVTSVQAGGTTSTSVKFVTFNAGVPTGDVDYLMVRPLGTFTIKLMDNTAADQLNFSNLRRFNYYTRSGSTDYNVTANRSANNTGTVKQLGVIALDTDGKEVGRTYYVVYPNGTTGHSDNAKVQTSADGSNLVGTFEEDPTLGGYDNNYTSSYWLYINEANEENFKGKNIKLVNYSPTIKSYKFEIRENAKLVADGTHQLSSGTGFYYKAPNGTVQEAKQGDVVSVTNSEYDLYYGAPSNVVLDTKTTTKPSRTMVVYNPDITNYIVRFDPNWKKADIEVYDMSGKLVISKKAVNTSTDFVIQLDNAIKNSYVVKIVSDNGETVNTKILK
;
A
#
# COMPACT_ATOMS: atom_id res chain seq x y z
N MET A 1 -10.65 -34.50 -13.22
CA MET A 1 -10.99 -34.33 -11.80
C MET A 1 -11.07 -35.68 -11.12
N ARG A 2 -9.99 -36.12 -10.46
CA ARG A 2 -10.04 -37.28 -9.56
C ARG A 2 -10.36 -36.77 -8.16
N LYS A 3 -11.56 -37.09 -7.67
CA LYS A 3 -11.98 -36.87 -6.28
C LYS A 3 -11.09 -37.74 -5.40
N SER A 4 -10.19 -37.12 -4.65
CA SER A 4 -9.38 -37.81 -3.65
C SER A 4 -9.90 -37.40 -2.29
N LEU A 5 -10.83 -38.20 -1.78
CA LEU A 5 -11.26 -38.18 -0.38
C LEU A 5 -10.09 -38.76 0.43
N PHE A 6 -9.40 -37.95 1.24
CA PHE A 6 -8.32 -38.44 2.09
C PHE A 6 -8.65 -38.27 3.58
N ALA A 7 -8.77 -39.44 4.22
CA ALA A 7 -8.56 -39.79 5.63
C ALA A 7 -9.03 -38.80 6.71
N ILE A 8 -10.24 -39.07 7.23
CA ILE A 8 -10.70 -38.65 8.55
C ILE A 8 -9.84 -39.36 9.60
N GLY A 9 -8.87 -38.66 10.17
CA GLY A 9 -8.21 -39.08 11.41
C GLY A 9 -9.12 -38.75 12.59
N LEU A 10 -9.85 -39.77 13.07
CA LEU A 10 -10.60 -39.84 14.34
C LEU A 10 -11.26 -38.54 14.83
N LEU A 11 -12.41 -38.20 14.23
CA LEU A 11 -13.36 -37.22 14.78
C LEU A 11 -14.08 -37.87 15.97
N ALA A 12 -13.53 -37.77 17.18
CA ALA A 12 -14.29 -38.05 18.40
C ALA A 12 -15.31 -36.92 18.57
N VAL A 13 -16.57 -37.20 18.20
CA VAL A 13 -17.71 -36.30 18.37
C VAL A 13 -17.92 -36.05 19.86
N VAL A 14 -17.47 -34.91 20.37
CA VAL A 14 -17.82 -34.43 21.72
C VAL A 14 -19.01 -33.48 21.59
N GLY A 15 -20.22 -34.05 21.51
CA GLY A 15 -21.46 -33.29 21.60
C GLY A 15 -22.10 -33.54 22.96
N SER A 16 -22.06 -32.56 23.88
CA SER A 16 -22.86 -32.58 25.11
C SER A 16 -24.06 -31.64 24.98
N VAL A 17 -25.27 -32.21 25.12
CA VAL A 17 -26.55 -31.50 25.03
C VAL A 17 -26.92 -30.93 26.41
N GLN A 18 -26.44 -29.73 26.70
CA GLN A 18 -27.01 -28.79 27.67
C GLN A 18 -26.89 -27.42 27.01
N ALA A 19 -27.87 -26.53 27.18
CA ALA A 19 -27.86 -25.19 26.59
C ALA A 19 -26.51 -24.49 26.84
N GLN A 20 -25.62 -24.48 25.86
CA GLN A 20 -24.23 -24.07 26.04
C GLN A 20 -23.87 -23.03 25.00
N ASN A 21 -23.37 -21.90 25.49
CA ASN A 21 -22.73 -20.82 24.74
C ASN A 21 -21.49 -21.32 23.93
N VAL A 22 -21.19 -22.62 23.91
CA VAL A 22 -20.02 -23.24 23.31
C VAL A 22 -20.44 -24.57 22.69
N LEU A 23 -20.21 -24.73 21.39
CA LEU A 23 -20.51 -25.95 20.62
C LEU A 23 -19.28 -26.87 20.51
N VAL A 24 -18.10 -26.29 20.25
CA VAL A 24 -16.85 -27.04 20.07
C VAL A 24 -16.00 -26.92 21.34
N HIS A 25 -15.59 -28.07 21.88
CA HIS A 25 -14.70 -28.15 23.04
C HIS A 25 -13.41 -28.87 22.67
N VAL A 26 -12.27 -28.25 22.96
CA VAL A 26 -10.96 -28.91 22.97
C VAL A 26 -10.57 -29.07 24.44
N ASP A 27 -10.68 -30.30 24.93
CA ASP A 27 -10.42 -30.61 26.33
C ASP A 27 -8.94 -30.51 26.71
N ASP A 28 -8.68 -30.55 28.02
CA ASP A 28 -7.31 -30.47 28.55
C ASP A 28 -6.40 -31.55 27.94
N ALA A 29 -5.18 -31.15 27.58
CA ALA A 29 -4.18 -31.95 26.88
C ALA A 29 -4.58 -32.49 25.49
N ALA A 30 -5.76 -32.15 24.95
CA ALA A 30 -6.14 -32.53 23.59
C ALA A 30 -5.43 -31.63 22.56
N THR A 31 -5.04 -32.18 21.41
CA THR A 31 -4.46 -31.42 20.30
C THR A 31 -5.33 -31.56 19.06
N THR A 32 -5.74 -30.43 18.50
CA THR A 32 -6.45 -30.33 17.23
C THR A 32 -5.53 -29.69 16.20
N PHE A 33 -5.37 -30.32 15.05
CA PHE A 33 -4.53 -29.82 13.96
C PHE A 33 -5.39 -29.48 12.74
N VAL A 34 -5.28 -28.25 12.23
CA VAL A 34 -5.97 -27.80 11.01
C VAL A 34 -4.95 -27.57 9.91
N SER A 35 -4.89 -28.48 8.95
CA SER A 35 -3.91 -28.45 7.85
C SER A 35 -4.11 -27.26 6.90
N LYS A 36 -3.03 -26.87 6.21
CA LYS A 36 -3.08 -25.89 5.11
C LYS A 36 -4.15 -26.26 4.08
N GLY A 37 -4.95 -25.28 3.65
CA GLY A 37 -6.02 -25.47 2.67
C GLY A 37 -7.29 -26.14 3.22
N THR A 38 -7.34 -26.46 4.52
CA THR A 38 -8.55 -26.99 5.18
C THR A 38 -9.39 -25.86 5.79
N LEU A 39 -10.71 -26.06 5.82
CA LEU A 39 -11.64 -25.24 6.58
C LEU A 39 -12.21 -26.08 7.73
N PHE A 40 -11.98 -25.64 8.96
CA PHE A 40 -12.73 -26.07 10.14
C PHE A 40 -13.86 -25.08 10.41
N PHE A 41 -15.09 -25.55 10.52
CA PHE A 41 -16.27 -24.70 10.71
C PHE A 41 -17.02 -25.11 11.98
N SER A 42 -17.29 -24.13 12.84
CA SER A 42 -18.21 -24.23 13.97
C SER A 42 -19.36 -23.25 13.77
N GLY A 43 -20.59 -23.75 13.78
CA GLY A 43 -21.82 -22.94 13.74
C GLY A 43 -22.28 -22.43 15.12
N GLY A 44 -21.38 -22.44 16.12
CA GLY A 44 -21.61 -21.99 17.48
C GLY A 44 -20.28 -21.70 18.18
N GLY A 45 -20.31 -21.41 19.49
CA GLY A 45 -19.10 -21.05 20.25
C GLY A 45 -18.01 -22.13 20.27
N MET A 46 -16.80 -21.75 20.67
CA MET A 46 -15.62 -22.62 20.75
C MET A 46 -14.86 -22.38 22.07
N GLN A 47 -14.45 -23.46 22.75
CA GLN A 47 -13.67 -23.40 23.99
C GLN A 47 -12.47 -24.34 23.93
N MET A 48 -11.35 -23.86 24.47
CA MET A 48 -10.15 -24.66 24.70
C MET A 48 -9.83 -24.65 26.19
N LYS A 49 -9.66 -25.84 26.79
CA LYS A 49 -9.50 -26.02 28.22
C LYS A 49 -8.07 -26.41 28.59
N GLY A 50 -7.57 -25.88 29.70
CA GLY A 50 -6.26 -26.22 30.25
C GLY A 50 -5.15 -26.04 29.23
N THR A 51 -4.46 -27.12 28.91
CA THR A 51 -3.38 -27.20 27.91
C THR A 51 -3.85 -27.67 26.53
N GLY A 52 -5.16 -27.85 26.32
CA GLY A 52 -5.72 -28.23 25.04
C GLY A 52 -5.41 -27.20 23.95
N THR A 53 -4.93 -27.68 22.79
CA THR A 53 -4.39 -26.84 21.71
C THR A 53 -5.14 -27.01 20.39
N VAL A 54 -5.22 -25.92 19.65
CA VAL A 54 -5.60 -25.85 18.24
C VAL A 54 -4.42 -25.26 17.49
N GLU A 55 -3.70 -26.12 16.76
CA GLU A 55 -2.62 -25.70 15.87
C GLU A 55 -3.21 -25.51 14.47
N ASN A 56 -3.31 -24.25 14.05
CA ASN A 56 -3.99 -23.86 12.84
C ASN A 56 -3.01 -23.42 11.75
N HIS A 57 -2.93 -24.20 10.67
CA HIS A 57 -2.23 -23.89 9.42
C HIS A 57 -3.21 -23.54 8.28
N GLY A 58 -4.51 -23.75 8.50
CA GLY A 58 -5.58 -23.55 7.53
C GLY A 58 -6.52 -22.43 7.92
N ASN A 59 -7.82 -22.67 7.79
CA ASN A 59 -8.86 -21.71 8.10
C ASN A 59 -9.77 -22.28 9.19
N VAL A 60 -10.02 -21.49 10.23
CA VAL A 60 -10.99 -21.81 11.29
C VAL A 60 -12.07 -20.73 11.28
N MET A 61 -13.33 -21.15 11.19
CA MET A 61 -14.49 -20.27 11.24
C MET A 61 -15.37 -20.63 12.44
N VAL A 62 -15.62 -19.64 13.29
CA VAL A 62 -16.54 -19.70 14.43
C VAL A 62 -17.67 -18.72 14.13
N ALA A 63 -18.75 -19.23 13.54
CA ALA A 63 -19.94 -18.48 13.19
C ALA A 63 -20.99 -18.69 14.28
N GLY A 64 -20.98 -17.80 15.28
CA GLY A 64 -21.89 -17.87 16.41
C GLY A 64 -22.97 -16.78 16.38
N THR A 65 -23.70 -16.70 17.48
CA THR A 65 -24.73 -15.70 17.76
C THR A 65 -24.38 -14.90 19.02
N SER A 66 -25.26 -13.99 19.42
CA SER A 66 -25.06 -13.16 20.62
C SER A 66 -24.97 -13.96 21.93
N THR A 67 -25.42 -15.22 21.94
CA THR A 67 -25.34 -16.11 23.10
C THR A 67 -24.12 -17.03 23.08
N ASP A 68 -23.43 -17.15 21.94
CA ASP A 68 -22.23 -17.98 21.83
C ASP A 68 -21.00 -17.28 22.43
N SER A 69 -19.92 -18.04 22.62
CA SER A 69 -18.67 -17.58 23.22
C SER A 69 -17.46 -18.23 22.58
N PHE A 70 -16.36 -17.48 22.50
CA PHE A 70 -15.04 -17.98 22.12
C PHE A 70 -14.11 -17.84 23.31
N LYS A 71 -13.64 -18.96 23.87
CA LYS A 71 -13.01 -18.99 25.20
C LYS A 71 -11.76 -19.86 25.28
N THR A 72 -10.84 -19.43 26.13
CA THR A 72 -9.75 -20.26 26.64
C THR A 72 -9.88 -20.28 28.14
N VAL A 73 -10.03 -21.46 28.73
CA VAL A 73 -10.20 -21.64 30.18
C VAL A 73 -9.07 -22.46 30.76
N ASP A 74 -8.75 -22.29 32.04
CA ASP A 74 -7.84 -23.18 32.75
C ASP A 74 -8.49 -24.55 33.06
N ALA A 75 -7.75 -25.45 33.71
CA ALA A 75 -8.25 -26.78 34.07
C ALA A 75 -9.48 -26.74 35.00
N SER A 76 -9.66 -25.64 35.74
CA SER A 76 -10.78 -25.37 36.66
C SER A 76 -11.96 -24.68 35.98
N ASN A 77 -11.94 -24.51 34.65
CA ASN A 77 -12.94 -23.80 33.86
C ASN A 77 -13.04 -22.29 34.18
N VAL A 78 -11.95 -21.66 34.63
CA VAL A 78 -11.86 -20.21 34.77
C VAL A 78 -11.27 -19.61 33.50
N ASP A 79 -11.87 -18.55 32.97
CA ASP A 79 -11.35 -17.86 31.78
C ASP A 79 -9.89 -17.43 32.00
N LYS A 80 -9.01 -17.78 31.07
CA LYS A 80 -7.62 -17.33 31.07
C LYS A 80 -7.57 -15.83 30.81
N THR A 81 -6.58 -15.19 31.43
CA THR A 81 -6.28 -13.77 31.33
C THR A 81 -5.06 -13.53 30.45
N GLU A 82 -4.75 -12.27 30.16
CA GLU A 82 -3.50 -11.91 29.45
C GLU A 82 -2.23 -12.47 30.14
N ALA A 83 -2.23 -12.56 31.48
CA ALA A 83 -1.07 -13.00 32.25
C ALA A 83 -0.79 -14.51 32.16
N ASN A 84 -1.82 -15.34 31.98
CA ASN A 84 -1.71 -16.81 31.99
C ASN A 84 -2.28 -17.47 30.72
N GLY A 85 -2.73 -16.67 29.75
CA GLY A 85 -3.24 -17.11 28.47
C GLY A 85 -2.16 -17.25 27.39
N GLY A 86 -2.52 -18.01 26.35
CA GLY A 86 -1.66 -18.39 25.24
C GLY A 86 -1.48 -19.92 25.12
N GLY A 87 -1.03 -20.37 23.96
CA GLY A 87 -0.78 -21.76 23.59
C GLY A 87 -2.02 -22.59 23.24
N ASN A 88 -3.24 -22.08 23.46
CA ASN A 88 -4.47 -22.83 23.23
C ASN A 88 -4.97 -22.73 21.78
N PHE A 89 -4.83 -21.59 21.13
CA PHE A 89 -5.13 -21.42 19.71
C PHE A 89 -3.95 -20.74 19.06
N VAL A 90 -3.29 -21.41 18.13
CA VAL A 90 -2.08 -20.89 17.50
C VAL A 90 -2.28 -20.86 15.99
N ASN A 91 -2.37 -19.65 15.43
CA ASN A 91 -2.23 -19.43 14.00
C ASN A 91 -0.76 -19.51 13.63
N LYS A 92 -0.45 -20.47 12.76
CA LYS A 92 0.92 -20.78 12.35
C LYS A 92 1.28 -20.07 11.05
N LEU A 93 2.53 -19.61 10.95
CA LEU A 93 3.11 -19.25 9.65
C LEU A 93 3.53 -20.52 8.92
N ASN A 94 2.95 -20.76 7.75
CA ASN A 94 3.26 -21.97 6.98
C ASN A 94 4.62 -21.84 6.27
N GLU A 95 4.97 -20.63 5.83
CA GLU A 95 6.21 -20.34 5.11
C GLU A 95 6.96 -19.15 5.76
N PRO A 96 7.50 -19.29 6.99
CA PRO A 96 8.06 -18.16 7.74
C PRO A 96 9.25 -17.48 7.04
N THR A 97 9.97 -18.17 6.16
CA THR A 97 11.09 -17.62 5.39
C THR A 97 10.65 -16.89 4.11
N ALA A 98 9.40 -17.04 3.67
CA ALA A 98 8.86 -16.41 2.47
C ALA A 98 8.13 -15.08 2.77
N VAL A 99 8.41 -14.47 3.92
CA VAL A 99 7.72 -13.25 4.41
C VAL A 99 7.84 -12.05 3.47
N ALA A 100 8.94 -11.96 2.71
CA ALA A 100 9.15 -10.94 1.69
C ALA A 100 8.38 -11.19 0.38
N SER A 101 7.79 -12.37 0.23
CA SER A 101 7.07 -12.77 -0.98
C SER A 101 5.62 -12.27 -0.97
N VAL A 102 5.13 -11.98 -2.16
CA VAL A 102 3.77 -11.51 -2.40
C VAL A 102 3.03 -12.56 -3.22
N ASN A 103 1.80 -12.88 -2.81
CA ASN A 103 0.97 -13.81 -3.54
C ASN A 103 0.45 -13.11 -4.79
N THR A 104 0.59 -13.75 -5.94
CA THR A 104 -0.04 -13.26 -7.18
C THR A 104 -1.55 -13.22 -6.99
N ASN A 105 -2.18 -12.10 -7.35
CA ASN A 105 -3.63 -11.96 -7.32
C ASN A 105 -4.26 -12.68 -8.52
N SER A 106 -4.31 -14.01 -8.40
CA SER A 106 -4.92 -14.91 -9.37
C SER A 106 -5.38 -16.20 -8.69
N SER A 107 -6.57 -16.68 -9.05
CA SER A 107 -7.09 -17.96 -8.57
C SER A 107 -6.39 -19.19 -9.15
N SER A 108 -5.60 -19.02 -10.22
CA SER A 108 -4.81 -20.10 -10.82
C SER A 108 -3.40 -20.21 -10.23
N ALA A 109 -2.95 -19.20 -9.49
CA ALA A 109 -1.63 -19.18 -8.87
C ALA A 109 -1.66 -19.88 -7.52
N THR A 110 -0.60 -20.64 -7.20
CA THR A 110 -0.42 -21.21 -5.86
C THR A 110 0.15 -20.15 -4.93
N PRO A 111 -0.48 -19.84 -3.78
CA PRO A 111 0.06 -18.90 -2.81
C PRO A 111 1.44 -19.34 -2.29
N VAL A 112 2.40 -18.42 -2.34
CA VAL A 112 3.81 -18.60 -1.92
C VAL A 112 4.02 -18.30 -0.44
N TYR A 113 3.09 -17.58 0.19
CA TYR A 113 3.09 -17.26 1.61
C TYR A 113 1.68 -17.37 2.19
N THR A 114 1.50 -18.24 3.17
CA THR A 114 0.22 -18.57 3.80
C THR A 114 0.35 -18.74 5.31
N TYR A 115 -0.78 -18.71 6.01
CA TYR A 115 -0.85 -18.78 7.46
C TYR A 115 -2.20 -19.31 7.94
N GLY A 116 -2.23 -19.76 9.19
CA GLY A 116 -3.48 -20.01 9.91
C GLY A 116 -4.33 -18.74 9.98
N GLN A 117 -5.63 -18.88 9.74
CA GLN A 117 -6.59 -17.77 9.86
C GLN A 117 -7.76 -18.15 10.77
N LEU A 118 -8.19 -17.21 11.60
CA LEU A 118 -9.34 -17.34 12.50
C LEU A 118 -10.40 -16.29 12.20
N PHE A 119 -11.58 -16.75 11.81
CA PHE A 119 -12.75 -15.92 11.57
C PHE A 119 -13.77 -16.13 12.68
N ILE A 120 -14.04 -15.10 13.49
CA ILE A 120 -15.11 -15.10 14.49
C ILE A 120 -16.21 -14.17 14.00
N SER A 121 -17.46 -14.62 14.00
CA SER A 121 -18.58 -13.78 13.58
C SER A 121 -19.82 -13.96 14.45
N GLY A 122 -20.53 -12.86 14.67
CA GLY A 122 -21.81 -12.83 15.40
C GLY A 122 -21.68 -12.91 16.92
N ILE A 123 -20.45 -13.04 17.45
CA ILE A 123 -20.16 -13.14 18.88
C ILE A 123 -19.75 -11.75 19.42
N PRO A 124 -20.46 -11.18 20.42
CA PRO A 124 -20.12 -9.91 21.04
C PRO A 124 -18.76 -9.93 21.72
N GLN A 125 -18.06 -8.79 21.76
CA GLN A 125 -16.73 -8.68 22.36
C GLN A 125 -16.65 -9.21 23.80
N THR A 126 -17.71 -9.04 24.59
CA THR A 126 -17.80 -9.53 25.97
C THR A 126 -17.73 -11.05 26.07
N ASN A 127 -18.13 -11.77 25.03
CA ASN A 127 -18.16 -13.24 24.98
C ASN A 127 -16.92 -13.82 24.28
N ILE A 128 -16.03 -12.98 23.76
CA ILE A 128 -14.72 -13.37 23.23
C ILE A 128 -13.69 -13.18 24.33
N THR A 129 -13.51 -14.19 25.19
CA THR A 129 -12.51 -14.18 26.28
C THR A 129 -11.29 -15.04 25.97
N GLY A 130 -11.33 -15.81 24.87
CA GLY A 130 -10.21 -16.64 24.44
C GLY A 130 -8.99 -15.84 23.99
N ILE A 131 -7.81 -16.29 24.41
CA ILE A 131 -6.51 -15.75 23.98
C ILE A 131 -5.99 -16.57 22.80
N VAL A 132 -5.66 -15.88 21.72
CA VAL A 132 -5.15 -16.45 20.47
C VAL A 132 -3.71 -16.00 20.26
N ASP A 133 -2.86 -16.92 19.85
CA ASP A 133 -1.48 -16.70 19.42
C ASP A 133 -1.42 -16.58 17.89
N GLU A 134 -0.78 -15.52 17.41
CA GLU A 134 -0.52 -15.25 16.00
C GLU A 134 1.00 -15.25 15.79
N GLU A 135 1.52 -16.22 15.04
CA GLU A 135 2.91 -16.20 14.63
C GLU A 135 3.18 -15.06 13.63
N PHE A 136 4.24 -14.31 13.88
CA PHE A 136 4.54 -13.09 13.16
C PHE A 136 5.98 -13.05 12.67
N ARG A 137 6.13 -12.78 11.38
CA ARG A 137 7.34 -12.30 10.72
C ARG A 137 6.95 -11.18 9.78
N ALA A 138 7.85 -10.25 9.57
CA ALA A 138 7.73 -9.20 8.55
C ALA A 138 9.10 -8.84 7.97
N VAL A 139 9.11 -8.28 6.77
CA VAL A 139 10.29 -7.55 6.28
C VAL A 139 10.53 -6.35 7.20
N ASN A 140 11.80 -6.00 7.41
CA ASN A 140 12.13 -4.83 8.21
C ASN A 140 11.70 -3.57 7.45
N HIS A 141 10.76 -2.81 8.03
CA HIS A 141 10.27 -1.60 7.39
C HIS A 141 11.23 -0.41 7.56
N GLY A 142 12.18 -0.42 8.50
CA GLY A 142 13.12 0.69 8.73
C GLY A 142 13.09 1.18 10.18
N THR A 143 13.06 2.50 10.45
CA THR A 143 13.08 3.06 11.81
C THR A 143 11.88 2.62 12.67
N TYR A 144 10.73 2.36 12.02
CA TYR A 144 9.53 1.86 12.67
C TYR A 144 8.91 0.71 11.88
N GLN A 145 8.53 -0.36 12.57
CA GLN A 145 7.73 -1.45 12.02
C GLN A 145 6.26 -1.04 12.01
N GLN A 146 5.68 -0.99 10.82
CA GLN A 146 4.26 -0.64 10.62
C GLN A 146 3.42 -1.90 10.83
N ILE A 147 2.39 -1.82 11.67
CA ILE A 147 1.64 -3.01 12.10
C ILE A 147 0.21 -2.67 12.57
N GLY A 148 -0.69 -3.65 12.45
CA GLY A 148 -1.98 -3.68 13.12
C GLY A 148 -1.95 -4.40 14.46
N MET A 149 -3.01 -4.23 15.26
CA MET A 149 -3.19 -4.95 16.53
C MET A 149 -4.61 -5.51 16.57
N PRO A 150 -4.85 -6.71 16.03
CA PRO A 150 -6.17 -7.34 15.93
C PRO A 150 -6.65 -7.92 17.29
N PHE A 151 -6.30 -7.24 18.39
CA PHE A 151 -6.55 -7.68 19.75
C PHE A 151 -7.27 -6.61 20.58
N TYR A 152 -8.18 -7.07 21.43
CA TYR A 152 -8.96 -6.27 22.36
C TYR A 152 -8.45 -6.41 23.79
N ASP A 153 -8.40 -5.29 24.52
CA ASP A 153 -8.00 -5.19 25.93
C ASP A 153 -6.58 -5.72 26.22
N LYS A 154 -5.73 -5.79 25.19
CA LYS A 154 -4.33 -6.20 25.27
C LYS A 154 -3.46 -5.03 25.73
N THR A 155 -2.69 -5.22 26.80
CA THR A 155 -1.78 -4.20 27.33
C THR A 155 -0.53 -4.07 26.46
N ALA A 156 -0.19 -2.86 26.01
CA ALA A 156 0.92 -2.64 25.08
C ALA A 156 2.29 -3.15 25.57
N SER A 157 2.55 -3.11 26.88
CA SER A 157 3.79 -3.62 27.49
C SER A 157 4.02 -5.12 27.31
N THR A 158 2.98 -5.91 27.03
CA THR A 158 3.13 -7.35 26.74
C THR A 158 3.92 -7.61 25.46
N LEU A 159 3.91 -6.65 24.52
CA LEU A 159 4.72 -6.70 23.31
C LEU A 159 6.21 -6.80 23.61
N ASN A 160 6.67 -6.37 24.78
CA ASN A 160 8.08 -6.45 25.15
C ASN A 160 8.58 -7.90 25.09
N THR A 161 7.88 -8.80 25.77
CA THR A 161 8.23 -10.22 25.82
C THR A 161 7.96 -10.89 24.47
N GLU A 162 6.82 -10.59 23.84
CA GLU A 162 6.37 -11.21 22.59
C GLU A 162 7.29 -10.88 21.39
N LEU A 163 7.84 -9.66 21.37
CA LEU A 163 8.77 -9.20 20.33
C LEU A 163 10.24 -9.23 20.77
N GLY A 164 10.52 -9.65 22.01
CA GLY A 164 11.87 -9.83 22.55
C GLY A 164 12.68 -8.55 22.66
N LYS A 165 12.05 -7.44 23.02
CA LYS A 165 12.70 -6.13 23.27
C LYS A 165 11.93 -5.31 24.31
N THR A 166 12.40 -4.12 24.66
CA THR A 166 11.67 -3.22 25.57
C THR A 166 11.23 -1.97 24.82
N PHE A 167 9.92 -1.72 24.79
CA PHE A 167 9.33 -0.47 24.35
C PHE A 167 9.37 0.57 25.48
N SER A 168 9.46 1.84 25.12
CA SER A 168 9.50 2.96 26.06
C SER A 168 8.43 4.00 25.74
N ASP A 169 8.04 4.80 26.72
CA ASP A 169 7.11 5.91 26.49
C ASP A 169 7.81 7.17 25.94
N VAL A 170 9.11 7.09 25.65
CA VAL A 170 9.93 8.24 25.24
C VAL A 170 9.78 8.49 23.74
N ARG A 171 9.06 9.56 23.38
CA ARG A 171 8.94 10.04 21.99
C ARG A 171 10.32 10.32 21.38
N ARG A 172 10.49 9.96 20.10
CA ARG A 172 11.73 10.02 19.30
C ARG A 172 12.85 9.06 19.75
N SER A 173 12.59 8.14 20.67
CA SER A 173 13.59 7.15 21.08
C SER A 173 13.83 6.06 20.03
N LYS A 174 12.92 5.92 19.05
CA LYS A 174 12.87 4.80 18.08
C LYS A 174 12.63 3.46 18.76
N ASN A 175 12.23 3.51 20.03
CA ASN A 175 11.82 2.40 20.88
C ASN A 175 10.42 2.62 21.44
N GLU A 176 9.74 3.71 21.10
CA GLU A 176 8.36 3.92 21.49
C GLU A 176 7.36 3.23 20.57
N ILE A 177 6.11 3.17 21.04
CA ILE A 177 4.95 2.78 20.23
C ILE A 177 4.22 4.06 19.82
N LEU A 178 3.89 4.18 18.53
CA LEU A 178 3.07 5.26 18.02
C LEU A 178 1.81 4.72 17.36
N THR A 179 0.80 5.57 17.20
CA THR A 179 -0.38 5.31 16.39
C THR A 179 -0.75 6.53 15.55
N TRP A 180 -1.31 6.32 14.36
CA TRP A 180 -1.66 7.42 13.48
C TRP A 180 -3.00 8.06 13.86
N GLY A 181 -3.02 9.39 14.01
CA GLY A 181 -4.23 10.18 14.27
C GLY A 181 -4.76 10.83 13.00
N ASN A 182 -5.74 10.20 12.34
CA ASN A 182 -6.34 10.70 11.08
C ASN A 182 -6.84 12.17 11.15
N PRO A 183 -7.57 12.62 12.20
CA PRO A 183 -8.08 14.00 12.24
C PRO A 183 -6.96 15.06 12.30
N ASN A 184 -5.87 14.74 13.01
CA ASN A 184 -4.79 15.69 13.30
C ASN A 184 -3.56 15.48 12.41
N VAL A 185 -3.54 14.46 11.55
CA VAL A 185 -2.44 14.13 10.63
C VAL A 185 -1.11 14.05 11.38
N VAL A 186 -1.06 13.19 12.41
CA VAL A 186 0.11 13.08 13.31
C VAL A 186 0.24 11.67 13.90
N SER A 187 1.48 11.24 14.09
CA SER A 187 1.81 10.04 14.86
C SER A 187 1.77 10.36 16.36
N LEU A 188 0.81 9.78 17.08
CA LEU A 188 0.60 9.95 18.50
C LEU A 188 1.40 8.92 19.29
N ASN A 189 2.07 9.34 20.35
CA ASN A 189 2.71 8.41 21.28
C ASN A 189 1.64 7.55 21.99
N VAL A 190 1.95 6.27 22.17
CA VAL A 190 1.11 5.29 22.87
C VAL A 190 1.86 4.85 24.11
N SER A 191 1.23 5.01 25.28
CA SER A 191 1.78 4.52 26.54
C SER A 191 1.90 3.00 26.51
N THR A 192 2.97 2.46 27.06
CA THR A 192 3.15 1.02 27.29
C THR A 192 2.11 0.44 28.25
N THR A 193 1.38 1.27 29.01
CA THR A 193 0.24 0.85 29.82
C THR A 193 -1.10 0.90 29.07
N SER A 194 -1.14 1.44 27.86
CA SER A 194 -2.37 1.53 27.08
C SER A 194 -2.85 0.17 26.62
N LYS A 195 -4.16 0.07 26.39
CA LYS A 195 -4.84 -1.13 25.95
C LYS A 195 -5.35 -1.02 24.52
N PHE A 196 -4.91 -1.94 23.67
CA PHE A 196 -5.35 -2.04 22.27
C PHE A 196 -6.84 -2.41 22.17
N GLY A 197 -7.54 -1.82 21.20
CA GLY A 197 -8.98 -2.00 21.02
C GLY A 197 -9.87 -1.31 22.07
N VAL A 198 -9.28 -0.68 23.11
CA VAL A 198 -9.99 0.05 24.17
C VAL A 198 -9.62 1.53 24.12
N ASP A 199 -8.34 1.87 24.33
CA ASP A 199 -7.87 3.26 24.31
C ASP A 199 -7.82 3.84 22.89
N ARG A 200 -7.75 2.95 21.91
CA ARG A 200 -7.72 3.24 20.47
C ARG A 200 -8.57 2.20 19.75
N PRO A 201 -9.22 2.57 18.63
CA PRO A 201 -10.02 1.64 17.86
C PRO A 201 -9.16 0.47 17.35
N GLY A 202 -9.76 -0.72 17.23
CA GLY A 202 -9.06 -1.91 16.73
C GLY A 202 -8.49 -1.78 15.30
N THR A 203 -8.99 -0.81 14.54
CA THR A 203 -8.51 -0.45 13.19
C THR A 203 -7.31 0.49 13.19
N ALA A 204 -6.80 0.88 14.37
CA ALA A 204 -5.72 1.83 14.49
C ALA A 204 -4.45 1.33 13.80
N TYR A 205 -3.79 2.23 13.08
CA TYR A 205 -2.49 2.00 12.47
C TYR A 205 -1.41 2.23 13.52
N TYR A 206 -0.57 1.22 13.82
CA TYR A 206 0.52 1.33 14.78
C TYR A 206 1.89 1.34 14.12
N MET A 207 2.83 2.00 14.79
CA MET A 207 4.23 2.09 14.41
C MET A 207 5.07 1.69 15.63
N LEU A 208 5.69 0.52 15.57
CA LEU A 208 6.55 0.03 16.64
C LEU A 208 7.98 0.48 16.37
N GLY A 209 8.61 1.16 17.33
CA GLY A 209 10.03 1.53 17.23
C GLY A 209 10.88 0.29 16.93
N ALA A 210 11.66 0.33 15.85
CA ALA A 210 12.35 -0.84 15.32
C ALA A 210 13.76 -1.03 15.89
N LEU A 211 14.27 -0.11 16.73
CA LEU A 211 15.60 -0.25 17.31
C LEU A 211 15.70 -1.55 18.13
N GLY A 212 16.57 -2.47 17.71
CA GLY A 212 16.70 -3.79 18.34
C GLY A 212 15.52 -4.75 18.11
N LEU A 213 14.58 -4.43 17.21
CA LEU A 213 13.50 -5.32 16.83
C LEU A 213 13.96 -6.24 15.69
N ASP A 214 13.89 -7.55 15.90
CA ASP A 214 14.04 -8.54 14.83
C ASP A 214 12.76 -9.35 14.67
N VAL A 215 12.07 -9.07 13.58
CA VAL A 215 10.87 -9.78 13.08
C VAL A 215 11.12 -10.36 11.68
N THR A 216 12.32 -10.16 11.14
CA THR A 216 12.69 -10.62 9.80
C THR A 216 13.31 -11.99 9.86
N THR A 217 14.12 -12.30 10.87
CA THR A 217 14.80 -13.61 11.00
C THR A 217 14.17 -14.51 12.06
N VAL A 218 13.56 -13.91 13.09
CA VAL A 218 12.95 -14.61 14.22
C VAL A 218 11.43 -14.61 14.08
N THR A 219 10.81 -15.79 14.16
CA THR A 219 9.36 -15.91 14.31
C THR A 219 8.97 -15.43 15.72
N ARG A 220 8.16 -14.37 15.79
CA ARG A 220 7.57 -13.87 17.03
C ARG A 220 6.16 -14.43 17.20
N THR A 221 5.62 -14.32 18.41
CA THR A 221 4.24 -14.73 18.68
C THR A 221 3.55 -13.60 19.42
N LEU A 222 2.60 -12.96 18.77
CA LEU A 222 1.74 -11.96 19.38
C LEU A 222 0.49 -12.66 19.90
N LYS A 223 0.04 -12.32 21.11
CA LYS A 223 -1.13 -12.97 21.69
C LYS A 223 -2.14 -12.01 22.28
N GLY A 224 -3.42 -12.33 22.18
CA GLY A 224 -4.47 -11.51 22.78
C GLY A 224 -5.86 -12.01 22.45
N ARG A 225 -6.87 -11.31 22.96
CA ARG A 225 -8.28 -11.59 22.65
C ARG A 225 -8.61 -11.01 21.27
N PRO A 226 -9.11 -11.78 20.29
CA PRO A 226 -9.49 -11.21 19.00
C PRO A 226 -10.58 -10.13 19.13
N LEU A 227 -10.59 -9.19 18.19
CA LEU A 227 -11.67 -8.22 18.06
C LEU A 227 -12.94 -8.87 17.47
N THR A 228 -14.10 -8.45 17.98
CA THR A 228 -15.41 -8.79 17.39
C THR A 228 -15.60 -8.13 16.03
N ASP A 229 -16.44 -8.73 15.19
CA ASP A 229 -16.85 -8.16 13.91
C ASP A 229 -18.01 -7.16 14.01
N ILE A 230 -18.69 -7.13 15.16
CA ILE A 230 -19.83 -6.26 15.42
C ILE A 230 -19.37 -4.80 15.58
N GLY A 231 -20.00 -3.89 14.86
CA GLY A 231 -19.74 -2.44 15.00
C GLY A 231 -18.43 -1.97 14.38
N THR A 232 -17.95 -2.65 13.34
CA THR A 232 -16.66 -2.36 12.68
C THR A 232 -16.77 -1.49 11.42
N ALA A 233 -17.92 -0.84 11.20
CA ALA A 233 -18.10 0.16 10.15
C ALA A 233 -17.60 1.54 10.61
N LEU A 234 -16.82 2.21 9.75
CA LEU A 234 -16.30 3.54 10.00
C LEU A 234 -16.75 4.51 8.89
N THR A 235 -17.27 5.67 9.30
CA THR A 235 -17.49 6.81 8.41
C THR A 235 -16.14 7.45 8.08
N LEU A 236 -15.80 7.53 6.79
CA LEU A 236 -14.58 8.22 6.34
C LEU A 236 -14.82 9.73 6.24
N GLN A 237 -14.70 10.44 7.36
CA GLN A 237 -14.81 11.90 7.43
C GLN A 237 -13.72 12.56 8.29
N ASN A 238 -13.51 13.85 8.05
CA ASN A 238 -12.73 14.78 8.88
C ASN A 238 -11.21 14.52 8.99
N ALA A 239 -10.63 13.60 8.21
CA ALA A 239 -9.17 13.43 8.20
C ALA A 239 -8.47 14.71 7.72
N GLY A 240 -7.72 15.34 8.63
CA GLY A 240 -6.98 16.58 8.38
C GLY A 240 -7.84 17.81 8.10
N SER A 241 -9.15 17.79 8.37
CA SER A 241 -10.05 18.89 7.98
C SER A 241 -9.71 20.21 8.69
N THR A 242 -9.37 20.14 9.98
CA THR A 242 -9.02 21.29 10.83
C THR A 242 -7.52 21.61 10.82
N VAL A 243 -6.70 20.80 10.16
CA VAL A 243 -5.25 20.99 10.14
C VAL A 243 -4.89 22.11 9.17
N ASN A 244 -4.11 23.06 9.68
CA ASN A 244 -3.40 24.05 8.88
C ASN A 244 -1.95 23.59 8.70
N PHE A 245 -1.61 23.17 7.48
CA PHE A 245 -0.26 22.73 7.15
C PHE A 245 0.76 23.87 7.06
N GLY A 246 0.33 25.13 7.05
CA GLY A 246 1.20 26.28 6.83
C GLY A 246 1.79 26.33 5.43
N THR A 247 2.46 27.44 5.11
CA THR A 247 3.15 27.60 3.82
C THR A 247 4.17 26.47 3.63
N ASN A 248 4.11 25.78 2.49
CA ASN A 248 5.00 24.67 2.16
C ASN A 248 5.08 23.54 3.22
N GLY A 249 4.01 23.36 4.00
CA GLY A 249 3.94 22.33 5.03
C GLY A 249 4.75 22.64 6.30
N MET A 250 5.12 23.91 6.51
CA MET A 250 5.92 24.37 7.66
C MET A 250 5.12 24.53 8.96
N GLY A 251 3.83 24.24 8.96
CA GLY A 251 3.06 24.10 10.20
C GLY A 251 3.62 22.95 11.04
N THR A 252 3.54 23.08 12.36
CA THR A 252 3.96 22.04 13.29
C THR A 252 2.76 21.38 13.95
N ASN A 253 2.89 20.09 14.22
CA ASN A 253 1.94 19.36 15.05
C ASN A 253 2.19 19.59 16.56
N GLN A 254 1.41 18.93 17.41
CA GLN A 254 1.51 19.01 18.88
C GLN A 254 2.84 18.49 19.48
N TYR A 255 3.68 17.81 18.69
CA TYR A 255 5.02 17.36 19.08
C TYR A 255 6.13 18.25 18.50
N ASN A 256 5.79 19.39 17.90
CA ASN A 256 6.72 20.29 17.19
C ASN A 256 7.39 19.64 15.97
N GLU A 257 6.69 18.76 15.26
CA GLU A 257 7.18 18.16 14.01
C GLU A 257 6.52 18.86 12.83
N TYR A 258 7.32 19.22 11.82
CA TYR A 258 6.81 19.86 10.61
C TYR A 258 6.03 18.87 9.75
N TYR A 259 4.86 19.25 9.22
CA TYR A 259 4.07 18.36 8.35
C TYR A 259 4.84 17.94 7.08
N ASN A 260 5.68 18.82 6.51
CA ASN A 260 6.52 18.50 5.36
C ASN A 260 7.60 17.45 5.60
N SER A 261 7.83 17.06 6.85
CA SER A 261 8.79 15.99 7.17
C SER A 261 8.19 14.58 7.11
N TYR A 262 6.87 14.44 6.97
CA TYR A 262 6.21 13.13 7.00
C TYR A 262 4.91 13.01 6.19
N VAL A 263 4.24 14.11 5.84
CA VAL A 263 3.02 14.06 5.01
C VAL A 263 3.42 13.88 3.54
N GLN A 264 2.94 12.79 2.94
CA GLN A 264 3.09 12.47 1.53
C GLN A 264 1.70 12.29 0.93
N ASP A 265 1.50 12.81 -0.28
CA ASP A 265 0.22 12.68 -1.00
C ASP A 265 0.47 12.60 -2.52
N ASN A 266 1.06 11.49 -2.95
CA ASN A 266 1.38 11.23 -4.35
C ASN A 266 0.15 11.21 -5.26
N PHE A 267 -1.02 10.92 -4.69
CA PHE A 267 -2.30 10.95 -5.39
C PHE A 267 -2.70 12.38 -5.75
N HIS A 268 -2.65 13.33 -4.81
CA HIS A 268 -3.00 14.72 -5.07
C HIS A 268 -2.12 15.35 -6.16
N ILE A 269 -0.80 15.08 -6.13
CA ILE A 269 0.14 15.62 -7.12
C ILE A 269 -0.17 15.13 -8.53
N ALA A 270 -0.53 13.86 -8.68
CA ALA A 270 -0.84 13.28 -9.97
C ALA A 270 -2.15 13.80 -10.56
N ALA A 271 -3.14 14.12 -9.73
CA ALA A 271 -4.41 14.70 -10.14
C ALA A 271 -4.32 16.21 -10.42
N GLY A 272 -3.15 16.70 -10.85
CA GLY A 272 -2.87 18.11 -11.15
C GLY A 272 -2.69 19.03 -9.94
N GLY A 273 -2.73 18.47 -8.72
CA GLY A 273 -2.64 19.23 -7.48
C GLY A 273 -1.25 19.77 -7.16
N THR A 274 -1.21 20.88 -6.41
CA THR A 274 0.04 21.48 -5.92
C THR A 274 0.28 21.08 -4.47
N PRO A 275 1.52 20.72 -4.05
CA PRO A 275 1.81 20.41 -2.66
C PRO A 275 1.33 21.49 -1.70
N TRP A 276 0.74 21.08 -0.57
CA TRP A 276 0.26 21.97 0.51
C TRP A 276 -0.93 22.87 0.14
N GLN A 277 -1.57 22.64 -1.00
CA GLN A 277 -2.78 23.33 -1.43
C GLN A 277 -3.98 22.37 -1.48
N GLY A 278 -5.19 22.92 -1.53
CA GLY A 278 -6.42 22.15 -1.67
C GLY A 278 -6.55 21.03 -0.64
N THR A 279 -6.64 19.78 -1.13
CA THR A 279 -6.81 18.57 -0.31
C THR A 279 -5.50 17.82 -0.06
N PHE A 280 -4.34 18.37 -0.41
CA PHE A 280 -3.05 17.75 -0.14
C PHE A 280 -2.90 17.40 1.35
N GLY A 281 -2.62 16.13 1.66
CA GLY A 281 -2.48 15.64 3.04
C GLY A 281 -3.79 15.53 3.82
N LYS A 282 -4.93 15.93 3.24
CA LYS A 282 -6.29 15.78 3.82
C LYS A 282 -6.98 14.56 3.24
N ASN A 283 -8.11 14.15 3.84
CA ASN A 283 -8.94 13.04 3.37
C ASN A 283 -8.16 11.73 3.20
N THR A 284 -7.10 11.57 4.00
CA THR A 284 -6.19 10.44 3.98
C THR A 284 -6.33 9.70 5.29
N TYR A 285 -6.69 8.43 5.22
CA TYR A 285 -7.01 7.59 6.36
C TYR A 285 -6.03 6.43 6.41
N GLN A 286 -5.26 6.31 7.49
CA GLN A 286 -4.40 5.16 7.73
C GLN A 286 -5.10 4.21 8.70
N PHE A 287 -5.15 2.94 8.33
CA PHE A 287 -5.80 1.87 9.08
C PHE A 287 -4.93 0.61 9.09
N SER A 288 -5.29 -0.29 9.98
CA SER A 288 -4.77 -1.65 9.99
C SER A 288 -5.88 -2.69 9.85
N ASN A 289 -5.48 -3.92 9.59
CA ASN A 289 -6.38 -5.06 9.63
C ASN A 289 -6.73 -5.42 11.08
N PRO A 290 -7.99 -5.27 11.52
CA PRO A 290 -8.40 -5.54 12.89
C PRO A 290 -8.67 -7.04 13.15
N PHE A 291 -8.48 -7.92 12.16
CA PHE A 291 -8.84 -9.34 12.26
C PHE A 291 -7.67 -10.28 11.99
N LEU A 292 -7.85 -11.54 12.40
CA LEU A 292 -6.94 -12.66 12.13
C LEU A 292 -7.28 -13.39 10.81
N THR A 293 -7.86 -12.66 9.87
CA THR A 293 -8.14 -13.07 8.48
C THR A 293 -7.71 -11.97 7.53
N ASN A 294 -7.55 -12.25 6.25
CA ASN A 294 -7.27 -11.21 5.26
C ASN A 294 -8.43 -10.23 5.10
N LEU A 295 -8.13 -8.99 4.68
CA LEU A 295 -9.10 -8.06 4.10
C LEU A 295 -8.90 -7.98 2.59
N ASP A 296 -9.99 -7.98 1.84
CA ASP A 296 -10.01 -7.79 0.40
C ASP A 296 -10.44 -6.36 0.07
N LEU A 297 -9.53 -5.56 -0.47
CA LEU A 297 -9.80 -4.16 -0.82
C LEU A 297 -10.23 -3.98 -2.29
N SER A 298 -10.43 -5.05 -3.06
CA SER A 298 -10.55 -4.91 -4.53
C SER A 298 -11.82 -4.20 -5.01
N ASN A 299 -12.91 -4.32 -4.24
CA ASN A 299 -14.24 -3.85 -4.66
C ASN A 299 -14.73 -2.67 -3.84
N ILE A 300 -13.90 -2.08 -2.97
CA ILE A 300 -14.29 -0.95 -2.10
C ILE A 300 -14.70 0.30 -2.87
N ALA A 301 -14.42 0.37 -4.17
CA ALA A 301 -14.78 1.48 -5.07
C ALA A 301 -15.94 1.13 -6.03
N TYR A 302 -16.60 -0.02 -5.81
CA TYR A 302 -17.64 -0.53 -6.69
C TYR A 302 -18.95 -0.71 -5.91
N ASN A 303 -20.02 -0.10 -6.43
CA ASN A 303 -21.35 -0.30 -5.86
C ASN A 303 -21.89 -1.68 -6.24
N GLU A 304 -21.54 -2.68 -5.44
CA GLU A 304 -21.94 -4.06 -5.68
C GLU A 304 -23.43 -4.30 -5.41
N PRO A 305 -24.07 -5.23 -6.14
CA PRO A 305 -25.42 -5.65 -5.82
C PRO A 305 -25.54 -6.16 -4.37
N ALA A 306 -26.52 -5.65 -3.62
CA ALA A 306 -26.65 -5.89 -2.18
C ALA A 306 -26.70 -7.38 -1.77
N ALA A 307 -27.16 -8.27 -2.65
CA ALA A 307 -27.24 -9.70 -2.37
C ALA A 307 -25.85 -10.37 -2.22
N ASN A 308 -24.83 -9.85 -2.92
CA ASN A 308 -23.52 -10.51 -3.03
C ASN A 308 -22.34 -9.55 -2.90
N GLY A 309 -22.61 -8.27 -2.60
CA GLY A 309 -21.59 -7.27 -2.39
C GLY A 309 -20.97 -7.33 -1.01
N ASP A 310 -19.79 -6.72 -0.86
CA ASP A 310 -19.25 -6.38 0.46
C ASP A 310 -20.02 -5.20 1.12
N GLY A 311 -20.89 -4.53 0.38
CA GLY A 311 -21.65 -3.38 0.88
C GLY A 311 -20.77 -2.16 1.18
N VAL A 312 -19.55 -2.12 0.65
CA VAL A 312 -18.61 -1.00 0.75
C VAL A 312 -18.50 -0.35 -0.62
N ASN A 313 -18.82 0.94 -0.69
CA ASN A 313 -18.66 1.73 -1.89
C ASN A 313 -18.17 3.13 -1.50
N LEU A 314 -16.86 3.34 -1.63
CA LEU A 314 -16.19 4.60 -1.42
C LEU A 314 -16.27 5.41 -2.72
N THR A 315 -17.35 6.17 -2.87
CA THR A 315 -17.69 6.89 -4.10
C THR A 315 -16.66 7.95 -4.49
N THR A 316 -15.91 8.45 -3.50
CA THR A 316 -14.91 9.51 -3.66
C THR A 316 -13.47 8.99 -3.55
N ILE A 317 -13.26 7.67 -3.57
CA ILE A 317 -11.91 7.11 -3.47
C ILE A 317 -11.04 7.53 -4.65
N GLN A 318 -9.85 8.00 -4.34
CA GLN A 318 -8.79 8.25 -5.31
C GLN A 318 -7.90 7.01 -5.44
N GLY A 319 -7.51 6.43 -4.30
CA GLY A 319 -6.72 5.23 -4.28
C GLY A 319 -6.37 4.74 -2.88
N ALA A 320 -5.62 3.65 -2.84
CA ALA A 320 -5.05 3.06 -1.65
C ALA A 320 -3.53 2.97 -1.78
N ARG A 321 -2.84 3.28 -0.68
CA ARG A 321 -1.42 3.00 -0.52
C ARG A 321 -1.27 1.76 0.37
N LEU A 322 -0.51 0.80 -0.14
CA LEU A 322 -0.37 -0.56 0.38
C LEU A 322 1.12 -0.88 0.48
N GLU A 323 1.49 -1.78 1.40
CA GLU A 323 2.89 -2.15 1.68
C GLU A 323 3.80 -0.94 1.99
N VAL A 324 4.55 -1.05 3.07
CA VAL A 324 5.28 0.10 3.61
C VAL A 324 6.66 -0.36 4.01
N SER A 325 7.66 0.13 3.29
CA SER A 325 9.06 -0.15 3.56
C SER A 325 9.91 1.11 3.34
N GLY A 326 11.19 1.04 3.71
CA GLY A 326 12.08 2.21 3.69
C GLY A 326 11.63 3.33 4.62
N VAL A 327 11.00 2.98 5.75
CA VAL A 327 10.58 3.89 6.80
C VAL A 327 11.81 4.56 7.41
N THR A 328 11.89 5.86 7.28
CA THR A 328 12.98 6.67 7.82
C THR A 328 12.42 7.78 8.69
N SER A 329 13.19 8.17 9.71
CA SER A 329 12.80 9.27 10.59
C SER A 329 13.88 10.32 10.58
N VAL A 330 13.49 11.58 10.41
CA VAL A 330 14.40 12.72 10.44
C VAL A 330 14.58 13.23 11.87
N GLN A 331 15.64 14.02 12.08
CA GLN A 331 15.97 14.56 13.41
C GLN A 331 14.86 15.45 13.99
N ALA A 332 14.09 16.14 13.13
CA ALA A 332 12.93 16.94 13.52
C ALA A 332 11.70 16.10 13.99
N GLY A 333 11.76 14.77 13.93
CA GLY A 333 10.74 13.84 14.45
C GLY A 333 9.76 13.27 13.43
N GLY A 334 9.70 13.82 12.22
CA GLY A 334 8.90 13.27 11.13
C GLY A 334 9.36 11.87 10.71
N THR A 335 8.41 11.00 10.39
CA THR A 335 8.65 9.64 9.89
C THR A 335 7.94 9.46 8.56
N THR A 336 8.68 9.05 7.54
CA THR A 336 8.18 8.89 6.16
C THR A 336 8.57 7.51 5.63
N SER A 337 7.94 7.05 4.55
CA SER A 337 8.32 5.80 3.87
C SER A 337 8.63 6.07 2.40
N THR A 338 9.59 5.34 1.86
CA THR A 338 10.07 5.54 0.48
C THR A 338 9.69 4.40 -0.45
N SER A 339 9.29 3.24 0.08
CA SER A 339 8.89 2.10 -0.73
C SER A 339 7.44 1.75 -0.40
N VAL A 340 6.56 2.10 -1.34
CA VAL A 340 5.12 2.02 -1.17
C VAL A 340 4.50 1.53 -2.47
N LYS A 341 3.38 0.81 -2.36
CA LYS A 341 2.62 0.30 -3.49
C LYS A 341 1.32 1.07 -3.61
N PHE A 342 0.89 1.34 -4.84
CA PHE A 342 -0.27 2.18 -5.11
C PHE A 342 -1.30 1.42 -5.92
N VAL A 343 -2.56 1.53 -5.49
CA VAL A 343 -3.72 1.07 -6.24
C VAL A 343 -4.71 2.20 -6.41
N THR A 344 -5.15 2.43 -7.62
CA THR A 344 -6.17 3.42 -7.99
C THR A 344 -7.38 2.74 -8.62
N PHE A 345 -8.52 3.43 -8.67
CA PHE A 345 -9.76 2.83 -9.14
C PHE A 345 -10.37 3.65 -10.29
N ASN A 346 -10.74 2.97 -11.38
CA ASN A 346 -11.57 3.54 -12.43
C ASN A 346 -12.86 2.74 -12.57
N ALA A 347 -14.01 3.40 -12.36
CA ALA A 347 -15.33 2.76 -12.41
C ALA A 347 -15.42 1.44 -11.60
N GLY A 348 -14.79 1.42 -10.43
CA GLY A 348 -14.73 0.25 -9.54
C GLY A 348 -13.66 -0.79 -9.90
N VAL A 349 -12.89 -0.62 -10.98
CA VAL A 349 -11.81 -1.53 -11.37
C VAL A 349 -10.48 -1.04 -10.78
N PRO A 350 -9.77 -1.85 -9.97
CA PRO A 350 -8.48 -1.48 -9.42
C PRO A 350 -7.36 -1.60 -10.48
N THR A 351 -6.37 -0.70 -10.37
CA THR A 351 -5.23 -0.53 -11.28
C THR A 351 -3.96 -0.22 -10.46
N GLY A 352 -2.78 -0.49 -10.99
CA GLY A 352 -1.50 -0.42 -10.28
C GLY A 352 -1.11 -1.75 -9.62
N ASP A 353 -0.71 -1.71 -8.36
CA ASP A 353 -0.18 -2.82 -7.56
C ASP A 353 -1.27 -3.76 -7.02
N VAL A 354 -2.12 -4.29 -7.91
CA VAL A 354 -3.31 -5.09 -7.53
C VAL A 354 -3.01 -6.40 -6.79
N ASP A 355 -1.76 -6.86 -6.79
CA ASP A 355 -1.32 -8.02 -5.99
C ASP A 355 -1.29 -7.75 -4.47
N TYR A 356 -1.32 -6.47 -4.06
CA TYR A 356 -1.24 -6.05 -2.66
C TYR A 356 -2.61 -5.75 -2.03
N LEU A 357 -3.70 -5.91 -2.80
CA LEU A 357 -5.07 -5.63 -2.34
C LEU A 357 -5.56 -6.52 -1.19
N MET A 358 -4.87 -7.63 -0.95
CA MET A 358 -5.13 -8.50 0.19
C MET A 358 -4.30 -8.06 1.39
N VAL A 359 -4.94 -7.37 2.35
CA VAL A 359 -4.28 -6.95 3.60
C VAL A 359 -4.31 -8.12 4.58
N ARG A 360 -3.12 -8.65 4.88
CA ARG A 360 -2.92 -9.79 5.80
C ARG A 360 -3.25 -9.41 7.25
N PRO A 361 -3.46 -10.36 8.17
CA PRO A 361 -3.44 -10.08 9.61
C PRO A 361 -2.22 -9.25 9.99
N LEU A 362 -2.38 -8.31 10.93
CA LEU A 362 -1.34 -7.36 11.35
C LEU A 362 -0.88 -6.38 10.23
N GLY A 363 -1.43 -6.47 9.02
CA GLY A 363 -1.13 -5.58 7.90
C GLY A 363 -1.75 -4.20 8.04
N THR A 364 -1.19 -3.23 7.32
CA THR A 364 -1.62 -1.83 7.33
C THR A 364 -1.86 -1.31 5.92
N PHE A 365 -2.72 -0.31 5.79
CA PHE A 365 -3.01 0.35 4.51
C PHE A 365 -3.46 1.79 4.73
N THR A 366 -3.42 2.59 3.67
CA THR A 366 -3.91 3.96 3.65
C THR A 366 -4.92 4.13 2.52
N ILE A 367 -6.02 4.82 2.78
CA ILE A 367 -7.01 5.21 1.77
C ILE A 367 -6.95 6.73 1.59
N LYS A 368 -6.89 7.19 0.34
CA LYS A 368 -7.06 8.59 -0.03
C LYS A 368 -8.42 8.75 -0.71
N LEU A 369 -9.21 9.71 -0.23
CA LEU A 369 -10.40 10.19 -0.92
C LEU A 369 -10.12 11.54 -1.58
N MET A 370 -10.77 11.80 -2.72
CA MET A 370 -10.76 13.09 -3.42
C MET A 370 -11.31 14.18 -2.50
N ASP A 371 -12.48 13.92 -1.93
CA ASP A 371 -13.13 14.67 -0.86
C ASP A 371 -13.78 13.68 0.14
N ASN A 372 -14.34 14.17 1.23
CA ASN A 372 -15.00 13.32 2.23
C ASN A 372 -16.44 13.75 2.52
N THR A 373 -17.07 14.48 1.58
CA THR A 373 -18.42 15.01 1.74
C THR A 373 -19.48 13.91 1.69
N ALA A 374 -19.21 12.82 0.96
CA ALA A 374 -20.13 11.69 0.77
C ALA A 374 -20.40 10.86 2.04
N ALA A 375 -19.59 11.01 3.10
CA ALA A 375 -19.71 10.22 4.33
C ALA A 375 -19.60 8.70 4.11
N ASP A 376 -18.83 8.27 3.11
CA ASP A 376 -18.71 6.87 2.72
C ASP A 376 -18.32 5.98 3.93
N GLN A 377 -18.93 4.80 3.99
CA GLN A 377 -18.69 3.82 5.05
C GLN A 377 -17.69 2.77 4.61
N LEU A 378 -16.64 2.57 5.42
CA LEU A 378 -15.75 1.43 5.29
C LEU A 378 -16.10 0.38 6.35
N ASN A 379 -16.74 -0.70 5.93
CA ASN A 379 -17.12 -1.80 6.82
C ASN A 379 -16.11 -2.94 6.78
N PHE A 380 -15.24 -3.01 7.80
CA PHE A 380 -14.19 -4.01 7.87
C PHE A 380 -14.73 -5.44 7.98
N SER A 381 -15.88 -5.68 8.63
CA SER A 381 -16.42 -7.04 8.80
C SER A 381 -16.70 -7.72 7.46
N ASN A 382 -17.11 -6.94 6.47
CA ASN A 382 -17.54 -7.42 5.16
C ASN A 382 -16.37 -7.66 4.20
N LEU A 383 -15.20 -7.06 4.48
CA LEU A 383 -13.99 -7.20 3.68
C LEU A 383 -13.20 -8.48 4.02
N ARG A 384 -13.55 -9.17 5.12
CA ARG A 384 -12.82 -10.35 5.58
C ARG A 384 -12.88 -11.50 4.58
N ARG A 385 -11.74 -12.15 4.35
CA ARG A 385 -11.60 -13.34 3.51
C ARG A 385 -10.56 -14.28 4.10
N PHE A 386 -10.76 -15.58 3.88
CA PHE A 386 -9.69 -16.57 4.01
C PHE A 386 -8.77 -16.61 2.79
N ASN A 387 -9.21 -16.06 1.67
CA ASN A 387 -8.49 -16.18 0.41
C ASN A 387 -7.25 -15.29 0.40
N TYR A 388 -6.27 -15.66 -0.43
CA TYR A 388 -5.01 -14.93 -0.62
C TYR A 388 -4.96 -14.11 -1.91
N TYR A 389 -6.05 -14.13 -2.67
CA TYR A 389 -6.27 -13.33 -3.88
C TYR A 389 -7.67 -12.71 -3.82
N THR A 390 -7.87 -11.64 -4.57
CA THR A 390 -9.09 -10.83 -4.54
C THR A 390 -10.27 -11.56 -5.15
N ARG A 391 -11.47 -11.25 -4.69
CA ARG A 391 -12.68 -11.82 -5.28
C ARG A 391 -12.85 -11.35 -6.73
N SER A 392 -13.29 -12.24 -7.62
CA SER A 392 -13.80 -11.80 -8.92
C SER A 392 -15.15 -11.10 -8.70
N GLY A 393 -15.31 -9.86 -9.17
CA GLY A 393 -16.59 -9.12 -9.08
C GLY A 393 -17.80 -9.82 -9.74
N SER A 394 -17.57 -10.93 -10.44
CA SER A 394 -18.57 -11.81 -11.06
C SER A 394 -18.92 -13.07 -10.24
N THR A 395 -18.36 -13.26 -9.04
CA THR A 395 -18.62 -14.49 -8.25
C THR A 395 -19.84 -14.30 -7.37
N ASP A 396 -20.98 -14.74 -7.91
CA ASP A 396 -22.25 -14.99 -7.23
C ASP A 396 -22.66 -16.44 -7.57
N TYR A 397 -23.27 -17.17 -6.63
CA TYR A 397 -23.71 -18.57 -6.84
C TYR A 397 -24.97 -18.67 -7.72
N ASN A 398 -25.49 -17.54 -8.22
CA ASN A 398 -26.68 -17.47 -9.05
C ASN A 398 -26.37 -17.46 -10.56
N VAL A 399 -27.11 -18.28 -11.33
CA VAL A 399 -26.99 -18.43 -12.80
C VAL A 399 -27.37 -17.18 -13.62
N THR A 400 -27.90 -16.13 -12.98
CA THR A 400 -28.19 -14.83 -13.59
C THR A 400 -27.20 -13.72 -13.23
N ALA A 401 -26.07 -14.04 -12.59
CA ALA A 401 -25.07 -13.05 -12.22
C ALA A 401 -24.53 -12.30 -13.45
N ASN A 402 -24.81 -11.01 -13.51
CA ASN A 402 -24.39 -10.11 -14.57
C ASN A 402 -22.86 -10.04 -14.59
N ARG A 403 -22.25 -10.61 -15.63
CA ARG A 403 -20.81 -10.72 -15.80
C ARG A 403 -20.26 -9.31 -16.05
N SER A 404 -19.82 -8.62 -14.99
CA SER A 404 -19.34 -7.23 -15.06
C SER A 404 -20.38 -6.32 -15.71
N ALA A 405 -21.33 -5.81 -14.92
CA ALA A 405 -22.36 -4.90 -15.41
C ALA A 405 -21.76 -3.87 -16.39
N ASN A 406 -22.21 -3.96 -17.64
CA ASN A 406 -21.94 -3.09 -18.78
C ASN A 406 -21.32 -1.75 -18.40
N ASN A 407 -19.99 -1.68 -18.41
CA ASN A 407 -19.28 -0.42 -18.59
C ASN A 407 -18.72 -0.40 -20.00
N THR A 408 -18.75 0.79 -20.57
CA THR A 408 -18.35 1.20 -21.91
C THR A 408 -16.88 0.85 -22.20
N GLY A 409 -16.52 -0.43 -22.34
CA GLY A 409 -15.19 -0.97 -22.61
C GLY A 409 -14.38 -1.41 -21.36
N THR A 410 -13.25 -2.09 -21.58
CA THR A 410 -12.43 -2.75 -20.53
C THR A 410 -11.22 -1.90 -20.10
N VAL A 411 -10.81 -2.01 -18.84
CA VAL A 411 -9.59 -1.35 -18.32
C VAL A 411 -8.39 -2.26 -18.53
N LYS A 412 -7.35 -1.75 -19.18
CA LYS A 412 -6.15 -2.50 -19.58
C LYS A 412 -4.93 -1.89 -18.89
N GLN A 413 -4.00 -2.72 -18.47
CA GLN A 413 -2.81 -2.26 -17.77
C GLN A 413 -1.57 -3.01 -18.26
N LEU A 414 -0.51 -2.27 -18.52
CA LEU A 414 0.85 -2.77 -18.67
C LEU A 414 1.66 -2.35 -17.44
N GLY A 415 2.03 -3.33 -16.61
CA GLY A 415 3.08 -3.19 -15.61
C GLY A 415 4.44 -3.42 -16.24
N VAL A 416 5.37 -2.49 -16.02
CA VAL A 416 6.77 -2.60 -16.42
C VAL A 416 7.59 -2.77 -15.15
N ILE A 417 8.05 -3.99 -14.90
CA ILE A 417 8.81 -4.36 -13.70
C ILE A 417 10.29 -4.32 -14.06
N ALA A 418 11.05 -3.44 -13.41
CA ALA A 418 12.49 -3.30 -13.59
C ALA A 418 13.24 -4.31 -12.72
N LEU A 419 14.09 -5.11 -13.34
CA LEU A 419 14.87 -6.16 -12.71
C LEU A 419 16.37 -5.86 -12.76
N ASP A 420 17.10 -6.27 -11.73
CA ASP A 420 18.56 -6.25 -11.71
C ASP A 420 19.19 -7.45 -12.43
N THR A 421 20.52 -7.59 -12.33
CA THR A 421 21.28 -8.70 -12.95
C THR A 421 20.87 -10.08 -12.45
N ASP A 422 20.38 -10.18 -11.22
CA ASP A 422 19.96 -11.44 -10.59
C ASP A 422 18.47 -11.74 -10.83
N GLY A 423 17.77 -10.87 -11.59
CA GLY A 423 16.35 -11.00 -11.87
C GLY A 423 15.46 -10.55 -10.71
N LYS A 424 16.00 -9.82 -9.72
CA LYS A 424 15.23 -9.28 -8.60
C LYS A 424 14.62 -7.94 -8.98
N GLU A 425 13.38 -7.72 -8.56
CA GLU A 425 12.71 -6.44 -8.75
C GLU A 425 13.40 -5.31 -7.97
N VAL A 426 13.72 -4.23 -8.69
CA VAL A 426 14.29 -2.99 -8.14
C VAL A 426 13.41 -1.76 -8.37
N GLY A 427 12.36 -1.90 -9.18
CA GLY A 427 11.40 -0.84 -9.43
C GLY A 427 10.26 -1.32 -10.34
N ARG A 428 9.20 -0.53 -10.45
CA ARG A 428 8.09 -0.78 -11.36
C ARG A 428 7.37 0.51 -11.68
N THR A 429 6.62 0.50 -12.77
CA THR A 429 5.70 1.57 -13.17
C THR A 429 4.57 0.99 -14.01
N TYR A 430 3.47 1.71 -14.15
CA TYR A 430 2.27 1.24 -14.84
C TYR A 430 1.82 2.18 -15.95
N TYR A 431 1.33 1.60 -17.04
CA TYR A 431 0.59 2.29 -18.08
C TYR A 431 -0.82 1.70 -18.18
N VAL A 432 -1.83 2.50 -17.89
CA VAL A 432 -3.23 2.09 -17.81
C VAL A 432 -4.02 2.76 -18.93
N VAL A 433 -4.84 1.98 -19.63
CA VAL A 433 -5.59 2.45 -20.81
C VAL A 433 -7.03 2.01 -20.74
N TYR A 434 -7.94 2.95 -20.96
CA TYR A 434 -9.38 2.71 -20.91
C TYR A 434 -10.16 3.80 -21.68
N PRO A 435 -11.40 3.49 -22.13
CA PRO A 435 -12.17 4.34 -23.06
C PRO A 435 -12.51 5.73 -22.57
N ASN A 436 -12.71 5.91 -21.26
CA ASN A 436 -12.94 7.21 -20.63
C ASN A 436 -11.71 7.73 -19.90
N GLY A 437 -10.51 7.25 -20.27
CA GLY A 437 -9.24 7.75 -19.74
C GLY A 437 -9.01 9.19 -20.14
N THR A 438 -8.38 9.95 -19.24
CA THR A 438 -7.84 11.26 -19.59
C THR A 438 -6.43 11.04 -20.12
N THR A 439 -5.99 11.86 -21.07
CA THR A 439 -4.64 11.76 -21.64
C THR A 439 -3.91 13.05 -21.31
N GLY A 440 -2.67 12.93 -20.86
CA GLY A 440 -1.85 14.03 -20.37
C GLY A 440 -2.39 14.65 -19.08
N HIS A 441 -1.79 15.78 -18.70
CA HIS A 441 -2.09 16.45 -17.44
C HIS A 441 -3.56 16.89 -17.34
N SER A 442 -4.24 16.47 -16.27
CA SER A 442 -5.62 16.87 -16.00
C SER A 442 -6.06 16.68 -14.55
N ASP A 443 -6.92 17.58 -14.08
CA ASP A 443 -7.64 17.44 -12.81
C ASP A 443 -8.67 16.29 -12.82
N ASN A 444 -8.98 15.75 -14.01
CA ASN A 444 -9.93 14.65 -14.17
C ASN A 444 -9.28 13.27 -14.20
N ALA A 445 -7.95 13.19 -14.12
CA ALA A 445 -7.23 11.93 -14.07
C ALA A 445 -7.73 11.08 -12.89
N LYS A 446 -7.96 9.78 -13.12
CA LYS A 446 -8.57 8.87 -12.13
C LYS A 446 -7.60 7.84 -11.58
N VAL A 447 -6.64 7.43 -12.38
CA VAL A 447 -5.70 6.36 -12.03
C VAL A 447 -4.25 6.82 -11.97
N GLN A 448 -3.95 8.05 -12.38
CA GLN A 448 -2.58 8.56 -12.26
C GLN A 448 -2.13 8.65 -10.79
N THR A 449 -0.87 8.31 -10.55
CA THR A 449 -0.19 8.50 -9.26
C THR A 449 1.25 8.91 -9.51
N SER A 450 1.74 9.90 -8.77
CA SER A 450 3.09 10.44 -8.97
C SER A 450 4.14 9.50 -8.37
N ALA A 451 5.23 9.33 -9.10
CA ALA A 451 6.43 8.71 -8.57
C ALA A 451 7.18 9.71 -7.67
N ASP A 452 7.87 9.20 -6.66
CA ASP A 452 8.76 9.98 -5.82
C ASP A 452 10.23 9.87 -6.28
N GLY A 453 11.12 10.59 -5.61
CA GLY A 453 12.55 10.62 -5.97
C GLY A 453 13.30 9.30 -5.74
N SER A 454 12.71 8.33 -5.03
CA SER A 454 13.29 7.01 -4.79
C SER A 454 12.94 6.00 -5.88
N ASN A 455 11.89 6.25 -6.67
CA ASN A 455 11.58 5.41 -7.82
C ASN A 455 12.75 5.45 -8.84
N LEU A 456 13.11 4.27 -9.36
CA LEU A 456 14.22 4.12 -10.32
C LEU A 456 13.75 4.15 -11.77
N VAL A 457 12.48 3.83 -11.99
CA VAL A 457 11.80 3.78 -13.27
C VAL A 457 10.43 4.42 -13.12
N GLY A 458 9.97 5.12 -14.15
CA GLY A 458 8.69 5.81 -14.16
C GLY A 458 8.40 6.37 -15.54
N THR A 459 7.26 7.02 -15.68
CA THR A 459 6.85 7.69 -16.91
C THR A 459 6.65 9.19 -16.68
N PHE A 460 6.47 9.97 -17.75
CA PHE A 460 6.12 11.39 -17.66
C PHE A 460 4.77 11.64 -18.30
N GLU A 461 4.19 12.81 -17.99
CA GLU A 461 3.05 13.33 -18.72
C GLU A 461 3.34 13.41 -20.21
N GLU A 462 2.35 12.99 -20.99
CA GLU A 462 2.41 12.98 -22.43
C GLU A 462 1.68 14.17 -23.09
N ASP A 463 2.18 14.60 -24.24
CA ASP A 463 1.42 15.53 -25.09
C ASP A 463 0.15 14.79 -25.59
N PRO A 464 -1.07 15.26 -25.26
CA PRO A 464 -2.29 14.53 -25.57
C PRO A 464 -2.55 14.38 -27.08
N THR A 465 -1.93 15.24 -27.88
CA THR A 465 -2.11 15.27 -29.34
C THR A 465 -1.03 14.48 -30.08
N LEU A 466 0.23 14.62 -29.69
CA LEU A 466 1.38 14.06 -30.42
C LEU A 466 1.99 12.83 -29.75
N GLY A 467 1.76 12.63 -28.45
CA GLY A 467 2.56 11.74 -27.63
C GLY A 467 3.97 12.28 -27.36
N GLY A 468 4.80 11.48 -26.70
CA GLY A 468 6.08 11.97 -26.17
C GLY A 468 5.89 12.89 -24.98
N TYR A 469 6.91 13.64 -24.57
CA TYR A 469 6.85 14.48 -23.37
C TYR A 469 5.92 15.68 -23.51
N ASP A 470 5.06 15.91 -22.51
CA ASP A 470 4.52 17.26 -22.25
C ASP A 470 5.58 18.09 -21.49
N ASN A 471 6.31 18.90 -22.26
CA ASN A 471 7.39 19.73 -21.74
C ASN A 471 6.94 20.80 -20.73
N ASN A 472 5.63 21.06 -20.57
CA ASN A 472 5.14 21.96 -19.53
C ASN A 472 5.20 21.33 -18.13
N TYR A 473 5.22 20.00 -18.03
CA TYR A 473 5.12 19.27 -16.76
C TYR A 473 6.33 18.38 -16.45
N THR A 474 7.28 18.22 -17.38
CA THR A 474 8.50 17.40 -17.17
C THR A 474 9.34 17.82 -15.96
N SER A 475 9.26 19.10 -15.55
CA SER A 475 9.96 19.62 -14.35
C SER A 475 9.09 19.63 -13.09
N SER A 476 7.82 19.24 -13.20
CA SER A 476 6.84 19.32 -12.12
C SER A 476 6.76 18.01 -11.34
N TYR A 477 6.56 16.90 -12.06
CA TYR A 477 6.49 15.56 -11.50
C TYR A 477 6.71 14.50 -12.58
N TRP A 478 6.81 13.26 -12.14
CA TRP A 478 6.80 12.07 -12.98
C TRP A 478 5.86 11.05 -12.36
N LEU A 479 5.48 10.03 -13.12
CA LEU A 479 4.35 9.15 -12.83
C LEU A 479 4.82 7.72 -12.52
N TYR A 480 4.21 7.16 -11.48
CA TYR A 480 4.31 5.75 -11.12
C TYR A 480 3.19 4.93 -11.77
N ILE A 481 1.99 5.51 -11.86
CA ILE A 481 0.89 5.01 -12.69
C ILE A 481 0.57 6.14 -13.66
N ASN A 482 0.64 5.86 -14.96
CA ASN A 482 0.16 6.75 -16.01
C ASN A 482 -1.12 6.20 -16.63
N GLU A 483 -1.97 7.09 -17.11
CA GLU A 483 -3.25 6.79 -17.71
C GLU A 483 -3.34 7.38 -19.11
N ALA A 484 -4.06 6.74 -20.03
CA ALA A 484 -4.41 7.34 -21.31
C ALA A 484 -5.77 6.84 -21.80
N ASN A 485 -6.38 7.63 -22.67
CA ASN A 485 -7.59 7.24 -23.38
C ASN A 485 -7.31 6.14 -24.43
N GLU A 486 -8.14 5.09 -24.46
CA GLU A 486 -7.90 3.96 -25.36
C GLU A 486 -8.09 4.26 -26.86
N GLU A 487 -8.93 5.24 -27.19
CA GLU A 487 -9.30 5.56 -28.57
C GLU A 487 -8.48 6.73 -29.11
N ASN A 488 -8.47 7.85 -28.39
CA ASN A 488 -7.84 9.09 -28.91
C ASN A 488 -6.31 9.11 -28.76
N PHE A 489 -5.75 8.23 -27.92
CA PHE A 489 -4.32 8.10 -27.70
C PHE A 489 -3.73 6.80 -28.27
N LYS A 490 -4.54 6.02 -28.98
CA LYS A 490 -4.11 4.79 -29.64
C LYS A 490 -2.94 5.06 -30.60
N GLY A 491 -1.88 4.26 -30.48
CA GLY A 491 -0.68 4.33 -31.33
C GLY A 491 0.24 5.51 -31.02
N LYS A 492 -0.05 6.33 -30.01
CA LYS A 492 0.84 7.39 -29.51
C LYS A 492 1.64 6.86 -28.31
N ASN A 493 2.84 7.41 -28.11
CA ASN A 493 3.72 6.97 -27.04
C ASN A 493 3.56 7.79 -25.77
N ILE A 494 3.71 7.10 -24.64
CA ILE A 494 4.23 7.69 -23.40
C ILE A 494 5.72 7.36 -23.25
N LYS A 495 6.46 8.21 -22.54
CA LYS A 495 7.89 8.03 -22.30
C LYS A 495 8.15 7.28 -21.01
N LEU A 496 8.75 6.08 -21.11
CA LEU A 496 9.31 5.33 -20.00
C LEU A 496 10.77 5.75 -19.80
N VAL A 497 11.12 6.09 -18.57
CA VAL A 497 12.46 6.59 -18.24
C VAL A 497 13.08 5.78 -17.12
N ASN A 498 14.33 5.38 -17.35
CA ASN A 498 15.20 4.69 -16.40
C ASN A 498 16.27 5.65 -15.90
N TYR A 499 16.37 5.77 -14.58
CA TYR A 499 17.39 6.56 -13.91
C TYR A 499 18.36 5.74 -13.05
N SER A 500 18.42 4.42 -13.22
CA SER A 500 19.38 3.57 -12.53
C SER A 500 20.11 2.61 -13.48
N PRO A 501 21.44 2.59 -13.47
CA PRO A 501 22.22 1.60 -14.22
C PRO A 501 22.09 0.18 -13.64
N THR A 502 21.48 0.01 -12.45
CA THR A 502 21.22 -1.31 -11.85
C THR A 502 20.15 -2.09 -12.61
N ILE A 503 19.26 -1.40 -13.32
CA ILE A 503 18.18 -2.02 -14.10
C ILE A 503 18.79 -2.65 -15.37
N LYS A 504 18.64 -3.97 -15.51
CA LYS A 504 19.18 -4.76 -16.63
C LYS A 504 18.12 -5.33 -17.55
N SER A 505 16.91 -5.55 -17.04
CA SER A 505 15.80 -6.03 -17.84
C SER A 505 14.48 -5.47 -17.36
N TYR A 506 13.49 -5.47 -18.25
CA TYR A 506 12.09 -5.22 -17.92
C TYR A 506 11.30 -6.50 -18.09
N LYS A 507 10.48 -6.83 -17.10
CA LYS A 507 9.43 -7.85 -17.20
C LYS A 507 8.08 -7.17 -17.42
N PHE A 508 7.30 -7.66 -18.37
CA PHE A 508 5.96 -7.15 -18.63
C PHE A 508 4.89 -7.95 -17.90
N GLU A 509 3.99 -7.22 -17.24
CA GLU A 509 2.79 -7.75 -16.60
C GLU A 509 1.55 -7.09 -17.19
N ILE A 510 0.78 -7.81 -17.99
CA ILE A 510 -0.40 -7.33 -18.67
C ILE A 510 -1.64 -7.82 -17.93
N ARG A 511 -2.53 -6.88 -17.61
CA ARG A 511 -3.82 -7.16 -16.98
C ARG A 511 -4.98 -6.55 -17.75
N GLU A 512 -6.12 -7.21 -17.68
CA GLU A 512 -7.39 -6.68 -18.15
C GLU A 512 -8.45 -6.83 -17.04
N ASN A 513 -9.06 -5.71 -16.66
CA ASN A 513 -9.95 -5.60 -15.50
C ASN A 513 -9.35 -6.20 -14.22
N ALA A 514 -8.12 -5.78 -13.89
CA ALA A 514 -7.29 -6.27 -12.79
C ALA A 514 -6.86 -7.75 -12.84
N LYS A 515 -7.31 -8.51 -13.84
CA LYS A 515 -6.96 -9.94 -14.00
C LYS A 515 -5.71 -10.09 -14.86
N LEU A 516 -4.77 -10.87 -14.36
CA LEU A 516 -3.59 -11.29 -15.12
C LEU A 516 -4.03 -12.12 -16.32
N VAL A 517 -3.57 -11.76 -17.52
CA VAL A 517 -3.80 -12.56 -18.73
C VAL A 517 -2.84 -13.76 -18.74
N ALA A 518 -3.02 -14.70 -19.67
CA ALA A 518 -2.13 -15.87 -19.75
C ALA A 518 -0.75 -15.47 -20.30
N ASP A 519 0.30 -16.17 -19.86
CA ASP A 519 1.67 -15.97 -20.38
C ASP A 519 1.72 -16.09 -21.91
N GLY A 520 2.46 -15.17 -22.54
CA GLY A 520 2.56 -15.03 -23.99
C GLY A 520 1.40 -14.26 -24.65
N THR A 521 0.36 -13.85 -23.90
CA THR A 521 -0.75 -13.06 -24.45
C THR A 521 -0.28 -11.65 -24.81
N HIS A 522 -0.59 -11.23 -26.04
CA HIS A 522 -0.42 -9.85 -26.53
C HIS A 522 -1.77 -9.18 -26.80
N GLN A 523 -2.64 -9.87 -27.55
CA GLN A 523 -3.95 -9.36 -27.93
C GLN A 523 -4.93 -9.44 -26.77
N LEU A 524 -5.50 -8.30 -26.38
CA LEU A 524 -6.51 -8.19 -25.31
C LEU A 524 -7.91 -8.32 -25.88
N SER A 525 -8.96 -8.23 -25.04
CA SER A 525 -10.34 -8.44 -25.52
C SER A 525 -10.79 -7.45 -26.59
N SER A 526 -10.13 -6.29 -26.72
CA SER A 526 -10.33 -5.30 -27.78
C SER A 526 -9.66 -5.67 -29.12
N GLY A 527 -8.89 -6.75 -29.19
CA GLY A 527 -8.04 -7.06 -30.34
C GLY A 527 -6.90 -6.06 -30.54
N THR A 528 -6.51 -5.35 -29.48
CA THR A 528 -5.37 -4.42 -29.45
C THR A 528 -4.48 -4.77 -28.25
N GLY A 529 -3.16 -4.76 -28.45
CA GLY A 529 -2.16 -5.01 -27.40
C GLY A 529 -1.25 -3.81 -27.12
N PHE A 530 -0.36 -3.99 -26.15
CA PHE A 530 0.68 -3.02 -25.81
C PHE A 530 1.95 -3.25 -26.63
N TYR A 531 2.67 -2.17 -26.91
CA TYR A 531 3.95 -2.20 -27.62
C TYR A 531 5.00 -1.37 -26.88
N TYR A 532 6.27 -1.69 -27.13
CA TYR A 532 7.40 -0.90 -26.65
C TYR A 532 8.41 -0.69 -27.78
N LYS A 533 9.20 0.38 -27.68
CA LYS A 533 10.26 0.70 -28.65
C LYS A 533 11.45 1.34 -27.95
N ALA A 534 12.64 0.79 -28.20
CA ALA A 534 13.88 1.43 -27.79
C ALA A 534 14.22 2.62 -28.71
N PRO A 535 15.00 3.62 -28.24
CA PRO A 535 15.53 4.69 -29.09
C PRO A 535 16.21 4.11 -30.33
N ASN A 536 15.81 4.60 -31.51
CA ASN A 536 16.26 4.12 -32.83
C ASN A 536 16.01 2.62 -33.12
N GLY A 537 15.24 1.93 -32.28
CA GLY A 537 14.85 0.53 -32.46
C GLY A 537 13.55 0.37 -33.27
N THR A 538 13.18 -0.89 -33.53
CA THR A 538 11.88 -1.25 -34.09
C THR A 538 10.82 -1.36 -33.00
N VAL A 539 9.57 -1.10 -33.35
CA VAL A 539 8.43 -1.33 -32.44
C VAL A 539 8.31 -2.83 -32.19
N GLN A 540 8.13 -3.23 -30.93
CA GLN A 540 7.98 -4.62 -30.50
C GLN A 540 6.69 -4.80 -29.71
N GLU A 541 6.06 -5.97 -29.84
CA GLU A 541 4.91 -6.35 -29.01
C GLU A 541 5.35 -6.59 -27.57
N ALA A 542 4.64 -6.01 -26.61
CA ALA A 542 4.72 -6.45 -25.22
C ALA A 542 3.78 -7.64 -25.03
N LYS A 543 4.29 -8.73 -24.45
CA LYS A 543 3.51 -9.93 -24.11
C LYS A 543 3.59 -10.20 -22.62
N GLN A 544 2.53 -10.76 -22.08
CA GLN A 544 2.46 -11.13 -20.68
C GLN A 544 3.59 -12.11 -20.32
N GLY A 545 4.38 -11.76 -19.30
CA GLY A 545 5.47 -12.58 -18.79
C GLY A 545 6.81 -12.40 -19.51
N ASP A 546 6.87 -11.66 -20.62
CA ASP A 546 8.11 -11.44 -21.36
C ASP A 546 9.13 -10.66 -20.54
N VAL A 547 10.41 -11.04 -20.66
CA VAL A 547 11.55 -10.34 -20.07
C VAL A 547 12.47 -9.84 -21.18
N VAL A 548 12.67 -8.52 -21.23
CA VAL A 548 13.42 -7.84 -22.30
C VAL A 548 14.63 -7.11 -21.72
N SER A 549 15.75 -7.12 -22.43
CA SER A 549 16.98 -6.47 -21.96
C SER A 549 16.88 -4.94 -22.06
N VAL A 550 17.38 -4.26 -21.04
CA VAL A 550 17.52 -2.80 -21.04
C VAL A 550 18.84 -2.41 -21.70
N THR A 551 18.72 -1.76 -22.85
CA THR A 551 19.84 -1.28 -23.68
C THR A 551 19.92 0.25 -23.73
N ASN A 552 18.86 0.94 -23.29
CA ASN A 552 18.74 2.39 -23.31
C ASN A 552 18.15 2.91 -21.99
N SER A 553 18.31 4.21 -21.71
CA SER A 553 17.73 4.85 -20.53
C SER A 553 16.29 5.32 -20.73
N GLU A 554 15.78 5.29 -21.96
CA GLU A 554 14.44 5.72 -22.31
C GLU A 554 13.83 4.71 -23.27
N TYR A 555 12.51 4.55 -23.21
CA TYR A 555 11.72 3.71 -24.11
C TYR A 555 10.38 4.40 -24.39
N ASP A 556 9.81 4.12 -25.54
CA ASP A 556 8.43 4.49 -25.85
C ASP A 556 7.52 3.31 -25.52
N LEU A 557 6.41 3.57 -24.81
CA LEU A 557 5.33 2.60 -24.57
C LEU A 557 4.08 3.06 -25.31
N TYR A 558 3.38 2.11 -25.94
CA TYR A 558 2.19 2.37 -26.74
C TYR A 558 1.07 1.41 -26.38
N TYR A 559 -0.17 1.86 -26.56
CA TYR A 559 -1.33 0.99 -26.71
C TYR A 559 -1.82 1.07 -28.16
N GLY A 560 -1.84 -0.09 -28.85
CA GLY A 560 -2.00 -0.14 -30.30
C GLY A 560 -0.71 0.15 -31.06
N ALA A 561 -0.58 -0.46 -32.23
CA ALA A 561 0.59 -0.27 -33.07
C ALA A 561 0.64 1.20 -33.56
N PRO A 562 1.80 1.87 -33.50
CA PRO A 562 1.93 3.24 -33.94
C PRO A 562 1.73 3.35 -35.46
N SER A 563 0.77 4.19 -35.86
CA SER A 563 0.51 4.53 -37.26
C SER A 563 1.36 5.76 -37.63
N ASN A 564 2.44 5.51 -38.37
CA ASN A 564 3.44 6.50 -38.82
C ASN A 564 4.47 6.87 -37.75
N VAL A 565 5.64 6.24 -37.82
CA VAL A 565 6.87 6.74 -37.19
C VAL A 565 7.29 7.98 -37.97
N VAL A 566 6.74 9.15 -37.65
CA VAL A 566 7.27 10.41 -38.15
C VAL A 566 8.65 10.58 -37.50
N LEU A 567 9.67 10.87 -38.32
CA LEU A 567 11.01 11.14 -37.85
C LEU A 567 10.96 12.43 -37.01
N ASP A 568 10.87 12.30 -35.68
CA ASP A 568 10.87 13.46 -34.79
C ASP A 568 12.28 14.08 -34.81
N THR A 569 12.37 15.32 -35.29
CA THR A 569 13.60 16.12 -35.31
C THR A 569 13.82 16.88 -34.00
N LYS A 570 12.92 16.77 -33.01
CA LYS A 570 13.18 17.27 -31.67
C LYS A 570 14.11 16.31 -30.94
N THR A 571 15.36 16.73 -30.76
CA THR A 571 16.22 16.23 -29.68
C THR A 571 15.54 16.53 -28.35
N THR A 572 14.74 15.58 -27.85
CA THR A 572 14.21 15.63 -26.49
C THR A 572 15.30 15.09 -25.58
N THR A 573 15.99 15.99 -24.88
CA THR A 573 16.89 15.60 -23.79
C THR A 573 16.05 15.00 -22.68
N LYS A 574 16.42 13.79 -22.23
CA LYS A 574 15.90 13.14 -21.03
C LYS A 574 15.66 14.18 -19.91
N PRO A 575 14.43 14.33 -19.39
CA PRO A 575 14.17 15.24 -18.28
C PRO A 575 15.04 14.92 -17.07
N SER A 576 15.37 15.92 -16.27
CA SER A 576 16.12 15.73 -15.02
C SER A 576 15.15 15.46 -13.86
N ARG A 577 15.52 14.59 -12.91
CA ARG A 577 14.82 14.49 -11.61
C ARG A 577 15.27 15.54 -10.59
N THR A 578 16.14 16.46 -10.98
CA THR A 578 16.62 17.50 -10.06
C THR A 578 15.47 18.40 -9.63
N MET A 579 15.29 18.56 -8.32
CA MET A 579 14.24 19.39 -7.71
C MET A 579 14.86 20.40 -6.75
N VAL A 580 14.19 21.55 -6.60
CA VAL A 580 14.51 22.51 -5.53
C VAL A 580 13.43 22.42 -4.47
N VAL A 581 13.84 22.06 -3.25
CA VAL A 581 12.94 21.75 -2.14
C VAL A 581 13.34 22.61 -0.95
N TYR A 582 12.40 23.08 -0.16
CA TYR A 582 12.74 23.78 1.08
C TYR A 582 13.11 22.79 2.20
N ASN A 583 14.28 22.96 2.81
CA ASN A 583 14.72 22.16 3.95
C ASN A 583 14.49 22.93 5.27
N PRO A 584 13.56 22.48 6.14
CA PRO A 584 13.23 23.17 7.37
C PRO A 584 14.33 23.09 8.43
N ASP A 585 15.18 22.06 8.42
CA ASP A 585 16.23 21.85 9.44
C ASP A 585 17.31 22.95 9.40
N ILE A 586 17.52 23.53 8.22
CA ILE A 586 18.50 24.58 7.97
C ILE A 586 17.85 25.88 7.49
N THR A 587 16.52 25.95 7.53
CA THR A 587 15.69 27.08 7.07
C THR A 587 16.07 27.64 5.70
N ASN A 588 16.48 26.78 4.76
CA ASN A 588 16.95 27.16 3.43
C ASN A 588 16.39 26.25 2.34
N TYR A 589 16.35 26.76 1.10
CA TYR A 589 16.11 25.90 -0.06
C TYR A 589 17.33 25.03 -0.31
N ILE A 590 17.09 23.80 -0.73
CA ILE A 590 18.10 22.85 -1.17
C ILE A 590 17.80 22.45 -2.60
N VAL A 591 18.86 22.25 -3.39
CA VAL A 591 18.79 21.54 -4.66
C VAL A 591 19.06 20.07 -4.37
N ARG A 592 18.08 19.22 -4.61
CA ARG A 592 18.24 17.78 -4.64
C ARG A 592 18.45 17.36 -6.08
N PHE A 593 19.66 16.94 -6.38
CA PHE A 593 20.06 16.62 -7.74
C PHE A 593 19.54 15.26 -8.18
N ASP A 594 19.41 15.08 -9.49
CA ASP A 594 19.32 13.74 -10.07
C ASP A 594 20.55 12.92 -9.63
N PRO A 595 20.36 11.75 -9.01
CA PRO A 595 21.44 10.83 -8.64
C PRO A 595 22.46 10.52 -9.75
N ASN A 596 22.10 10.68 -11.03
CA ASN A 596 22.99 10.43 -12.15
C ASN A 596 23.92 11.59 -12.50
N TRP A 597 23.65 12.80 -12.00
CA TRP A 597 24.53 13.94 -12.20
C TRP A 597 25.78 13.77 -11.35
N LYS A 598 26.91 14.26 -11.85
CA LYS A 598 28.16 14.30 -11.07
C LYS A 598 28.51 15.71 -10.62
N LYS A 599 28.19 16.70 -11.45
CA LYS A 599 28.42 18.11 -11.16
C LYS A 599 27.29 18.98 -11.69
N ALA A 600 27.06 20.13 -11.05
CA ALA A 600 26.12 21.13 -11.54
C ALA A 600 26.62 22.56 -11.30
N ASP A 601 26.26 23.45 -12.21
CA ASP A 601 26.33 24.90 -12.07
C ASP A 601 24.97 25.42 -11.58
N ILE A 602 24.97 26.32 -10.60
CA ILE A 602 23.76 26.83 -9.96
C ILE A 602 23.83 28.36 -10.00
N GLU A 603 22.80 28.96 -10.57
CA GLU A 603 22.62 30.39 -10.71
C GLU A 603 21.27 30.77 -10.08
N VAL A 604 21.26 31.75 -9.18
CA VAL A 604 20.03 32.26 -8.55
C VAL A 604 19.90 33.73 -8.87
N TYR A 605 18.77 34.11 -9.44
CA TYR A 605 18.45 35.48 -9.83
C TYR A 605 17.31 36.01 -8.96
N ASP A 606 17.33 37.31 -8.64
CA ASP A 606 16.15 37.97 -8.10
C ASP A 606 15.13 38.30 -9.20
N MET A 607 13.96 38.82 -8.82
CA MET A 607 12.90 39.19 -9.78
C MET A 607 13.28 40.31 -10.75
N SER A 608 14.35 41.07 -10.50
CA SER A 608 14.87 42.06 -11.45
C SER A 608 15.82 41.46 -12.49
N GLY A 609 16.11 40.16 -12.38
CA GLY A 609 17.07 39.45 -13.23
C GLY A 609 18.52 39.62 -12.78
N LYS A 610 18.76 40.23 -11.61
CA LYS A 610 20.12 40.36 -11.05
C LYS A 610 20.56 39.02 -10.46
N LEU A 611 21.76 38.59 -10.83
CA LEU A 611 22.39 37.38 -10.30
C LEU A 611 22.79 37.58 -8.83
N VAL A 612 22.29 36.72 -7.95
CA VAL A 612 22.47 36.76 -6.48
C VAL A 612 23.44 35.67 -6.02
N ILE A 613 23.33 34.46 -6.59
CA ILE A 613 24.23 33.34 -6.30
C ILE A 613 24.72 32.78 -7.63
N SER A 614 26.02 32.50 -7.72
CA SER A 614 26.61 31.70 -8.79
C SER A 614 27.60 30.73 -8.19
N LYS A 615 27.37 29.44 -8.36
CA LYS A 615 28.26 28.36 -7.94
C LYS A 615 28.47 27.43 -9.11
N LYS A 616 29.72 27.10 -9.40
CA LYS A 616 30.07 26.21 -10.51
C LYS A 616 30.61 24.89 -10.00
N ALA A 617 30.41 23.83 -10.79
CA ALA A 617 30.93 22.50 -10.55
C ALA A 617 30.61 21.94 -9.14
N VAL A 618 29.41 22.23 -8.64
CA VAL A 618 28.90 21.73 -7.36
C VAL A 618 28.78 20.21 -7.42
N ASN A 619 29.30 19.51 -6.40
CA ASN A 619 29.13 18.07 -6.29
C ASN A 619 27.65 17.74 -6.02
N THR A 620 27.08 16.88 -6.85
CA THR A 620 25.66 16.50 -6.84
C THR A 620 25.37 15.24 -6.03
N SER A 621 26.39 14.62 -5.41
CA SER A 621 26.21 13.46 -4.53
C SER A 621 25.50 13.78 -3.20
N THR A 622 25.30 15.07 -2.91
CA THR A 622 24.63 15.57 -1.71
C THR A 622 23.78 16.77 -2.08
N ASP A 623 22.71 17.02 -1.33
CA ASP A 623 21.87 18.20 -1.49
C ASP A 623 22.71 19.49 -1.39
N PHE A 624 22.49 20.45 -2.30
CA PHE A 624 23.15 21.76 -2.25
C PHE A 624 22.25 22.80 -1.60
N VAL A 625 22.75 23.49 -0.58
CA VAL A 625 21.99 24.52 0.14
C VAL A 625 22.08 25.86 -0.59
N ILE A 626 20.93 26.40 -0.97
CA ILE A 626 20.78 27.77 -1.48
C ILE A 626 20.69 28.73 -0.30
N GLN A 627 21.83 29.34 0.06
CA GLN A 627 21.91 30.31 1.15
C GLN A 627 21.51 31.71 0.67
N LEU A 628 20.29 32.11 0.97
CA LEU A 628 19.75 33.46 0.73
C LEU A 628 19.57 34.20 2.04
N ASP A 629 19.68 35.54 2.01
CA ASP A 629 19.54 36.39 3.19
C ASP A 629 18.12 36.29 3.78
N ASN A 630 18.04 35.87 5.04
CA ASN A 630 16.76 35.68 5.75
C ASN A 630 16.04 37.00 6.07
N ALA A 631 16.72 38.15 5.99
CA ALA A 631 16.10 39.45 6.23
C ALA A 631 15.27 39.95 5.03
N ILE A 632 15.48 39.39 3.84
CA ILE A 632 14.90 39.88 2.58
C ILE A 632 13.86 38.88 2.10
N LYS A 633 12.58 39.25 2.22
CA LYS A 633 11.47 38.47 1.65
C LYS A 633 11.31 38.79 0.17
N ASN A 634 11.74 37.88 -0.70
CA ASN A 634 11.68 38.10 -2.15
C ASN A 634 11.54 36.77 -2.92
N SER A 635 11.07 36.88 -4.16
CA SER A 635 11.04 35.76 -5.09
C SER A 635 12.36 35.66 -5.86
N TYR A 636 12.79 34.44 -6.14
CA TYR A 636 14.01 34.15 -6.87
C TYR A 636 13.76 33.12 -7.96
N VAL A 637 14.53 33.21 -9.04
CA VAL A 637 14.61 32.20 -10.10
C VAL A 637 15.90 31.43 -9.92
N VAL A 638 15.80 30.13 -9.69
CA VAL A 638 16.93 29.21 -9.58
C VAL A 638 17.08 28.49 -10.91
N LYS A 639 18.25 28.61 -11.51
CA LYS A 639 18.69 27.90 -12.70
C LYS A 639 19.82 26.96 -12.34
N ILE A 640 19.67 25.69 -12.68
CA ILE A 640 20.65 24.65 -12.41
C ILE A 640 20.99 23.99 -13.74
N VAL A 641 22.28 23.89 -14.06
CA VAL A 641 22.79 23.28 -15.29
C VAL A 641 23.76 22.17 -14.90
N SER A 642 23.51 20.95 -15.34
CA SER A 642 24.40 19.82 -15.04
C SER A 642 25.65 19.79 -15.92
N ASP A 643 26.58 18.89 -15.57
CA ASP A 643 27.74 18.56 -16.40
C ASP A 643 27.38 17.88 -17.74
N ASN A 644 26.18 17.31 -17.85
CA ASN A 644 25.65 16.75 -19.10
C ASN A 644 24.77 17.73 -19.90
N GLY A 645 24.62 18.99 -19.45
CA GLY A 645 23.92 20.06 -20.17
C GLY A 645 22.40 20.11 -19.94
N GLU A 646 21.84 19.22 -19.12
CA GLU A 646 20.46 19.31 -18.65
C GLU A 646 20.26 20.57 -17.80
N THR A 647 19.16 21.29 -18.02
CA THR A 647 18.86 22.53 -17.29
C THR A 647 17.53 22.43 -16.56
N VAL A 648 17.53 22.74 -15.26
CA VAL A 648 16.32 22.88 -14.44
C VAL A 648 16.17 24.34 -14.03
N ASN A 649 14.99 24.90 -14.28
CA ASN A 649 14.63 26.26 -13.88
C ASN A 649 13.42 26.21 -12.95
N THR A 650 13.50 26.89 -11.81
CA THR A 650 12.38 26.93 -10.85
C THR A 650 12.32 28.27 -10.13
N LYS A 651 11.15 28.58 -9.57
CA LYS A 651 10.93 29.78 -8.78
C LYS A 651 10.80 29.41 -7.31
N ILE A 652 11.51 30.13 -6.45
CA ILE A 652 11.44 29.95 -5.00
C ILE A 652 11.08 31.26 -4.32
N LEU A 653 10.41 31.17 -3.18
CA LEU A 653 10.06 32.32 -2.34
C LEU A 653 10.79 32.19 -1.01
N LYS A 654 11.70 33.12 -0.72
CA LYS A 654 12.48 33.13 0.50
C LYS A 654 11.94 34.20 1.45
#